data_AF-A0A940FKD9-F1
#
_entry.id   AF-A0A940FKD9-F1
#
_cell.length_a   1.000
_cell.length_b   1.000
_cell.length_c   1.000
_cell.angle_alpha   90.00
_cell.angle_beta   90.00
_cell.angle_gamma   90.00
#
_symmetry.space_group_name_H-M   'P 1'
#
loop_
_entity.id
_entity.type
_entity.pdbx_description
1 polymer ?
#
loop_
_entity_poly.entity_id
_entity_poly.type
_entity_poly.pdbx_seq_one_letter_code
_entity_poly.pdbx_strand_id
1 'polypeptide(L)'
;ALDGTCNGSGFSFSFTKLLTEGSYEITKQLSVNRQAMDHYREVVFTPANTCSSLEDFVNEQRSVIANIPCTANCDSCKAMVGSWDAFRNKFLENAGITTDTASYTGQARKAYEEAIATCASLCDEVTEYDDIRSAMLSDMTAPSGQYANIDDRDFYSIFNSIIPRYKLVTNYLDEEGHIDSVYDESKDAYVRPEELGAKQFAEKFKSSWAEQLLSSHPEYCKLQLYETYVKPSSAWAKKFEKVDTYAEAAAKGYLNPSNKNTGPFNSYNTWSGGHPDPDPMAVVSGFGSVVESGMTNYESYGVSIWQMAAAMVACPQGSPGSCYTNVIPFNSSDCDADKDMAWRNFRGIYLSLRKKFIDGLVANSDCSSASVDELLASEHQPHFISATTVLGNNGIDIPTNQSETDALAAAGKAKMNASYETTCQAYAAQWRKELEGCYDPTTLESIIEKMIEVCKNGADESHPFGASSISPTSTYEYESFQDVLDEYSASAATCTADKITTPKPYNQQTIYSAKPVWAKPDSCECEKINLVYTQYQADSSNYSGFADYMHKKFQMEFSDSLFNTLKNLCAGNNGSCSYLKAPILLPPVLQCYSGDVCVNCEKVDSVFNLFKQKYPGILPVNIPADSIQRKNNLLFENYFNSSFGFNKQASEYLTFLNSCNIQVTNLLSKDTLNKWLDEYKRYGGIPHYDAGGCDTTHWKLNYSGRERGLSGSNTYDVPVLLKDYFKDGFAQIPDSVQHPPNMNHFDLDYYDSI
;
A
#
# COMPACT_ATOMS: atom_id res chain seq x y z
N ALA A 1 -43.49 -14.63 -1.64
CA ALA A 1 -43.53 -14.33 -0.21
C ALA A 1 -44.00 -15.58 0.53
N LEU A 2 -43.05 -16.30 1.12
CA LEU A 2 -43.29 -17.34 2.11
C LEU A 2 -42.82 -16.74 3.43
N ASP A 3 -43.72 -16.64 4.41
CA ASP A 3 -43.38 -16.19 5.74
C ASP A 3 -42.52 -17.26 6.44
N GLY A 4 -41.56 -16.81 7.25
CA GLY A 4 -40.62 -17.65 7.98
C GLY A 4 -41.22 -18.37 9.19
N THR A 5 -42.50 -18.76 9.19
CA THR A 5 -43.05 -19.59 10.25
C THR A 5 -43.08 -21.07 9.87
N CYS A 6 -42.19 -21.86 10.48
CA CYS A 6 -42.26 -23.33 10.48
C CYS A 6 -43.46 -23.79 11.31
N ASN A 7 -44.67 -23.60 10.80
CA ASN A 7 -45.92 -24.15 11.36
C ASN A 7 -46.47 -25.31 10.50
N GLY A 8 -45.57 -26.11 9.92
CA GLY A 8 -45.93 -27.35 9.24
C GLY A 8 -46.29 -28.42 10.27
N SER A 9 -47.58 -28.78 10.34
CA SER A 9 -48.06 -29.97 11.06
C SER A 9 -47.17 -31.17 10.77
N GLY A 10 -46.49 -31.71 11.79
CA GLY A 10 -45.57 -32.83 11.64
C GLY A 10 -46.22 -34.05 10.96
N PHE A 11 -45.43 -34.83 10.23
CA PHE A 11 -45.89 -36.04 9.56
C PHE A 11 -46.25 -37.13 10.58
N SER A 12 -47.54 -37.39 10.76
CA SER A 12 -48.06 -38.51 11.55
C SER A 12 -48.53 -39.64 10.62
N PHE A 13 -47.95 -40.83 10.77
CA PHE A 13 -48.38 -42.05 10.08
C PHE A 13 -48.67 -43.14 11.10
N SER A 14 -49.89 -43.68 11.09
CA SER A 14 -50.31 -44.80 11.92
C SER A 14 -50.70 -45.98 11.04
N PHE A 15 -50.34 -47.19 11.48
CA PHE A 15 -50.82 -48.43 10.88
C PHE A 15 -51.04 -49.46 11.99
N THR A 16 -51.87 -50.45 11.69
CA THR A 16 -52.14 -51.58 12.58
C THR A 16 -51.86 -52.87 11.82
N LYS A 17 -51.09 -53.77 12.42
CA LYS A 17 -50.80 -55.09 11.87
C LYS A 17 -50.97 -56.14 12.96
N LEU A 18 -51.76 -57.17 12.69
CA LEU A 18 -51.86 -58.34 13.56
C LEU A 18 -50.58 -59.17 13.41
N LEU A 19 -49.92 -59.44 14.53
CA LEU A 19 -48.69 -60.22 14.61
C LEU A 19 -48.99 -61.56 15.29
N THR A 20 -48.41 -62.65 14.78
CA THR A 20 -48.41 -63.97 15.43
C THR A 20 -47.40 -64.01 16.58
N GLU A 21 -47.40 -65.04 17.42
CA GLU A 21 -46.45 -65.12 18.55
C GLU A 21 -44.99 -65.22 18.05
N GLY A 22 -44.10 -64.33 18.49
CA GLY A 22 -42.71 -64.22 18.02
C GLY A 22 -42.04 -62.88 18.38
N SER A 23 -40.75 -62.72 18.07
CA SER A 23 -40.02 -61.45 18.22
C SER A 23 -40.02 -60.67 16.90
N TYR A 24 -40.28 -59.36 16.97
CA TYR A 24 -40.37 -58.48 15.82
C TYR A 24 -39.53 -57.22 16.03
N GLU A 25 -38.91 -56.74 14.95
CA GLU A 25 -38.20 -55.46 14.89
C GLU A 25 -38.94 -54.52 13.94
N ILE A 26 -39.12 -53.26 14.35
CA ILE A 26 -39.75 -52.23 13.53
C ILE A 26 -38.68 -51.23 13.13
N THR A 27 -38.28 -51.25 11.86
CA THR A 27 -37.33 -50.28 11.30
C THR A 27 -38.10 -49.18 10.55
N LYS A 28 -37.82 -47.91 10.86
CA LYS A 28 -38.32 -46.76 10.10
C LYS A 28 -37.15 -46.13 9.35
N GLN A 29 -37.31 -45.88 8.05
CA GLN A 29 -36.34 -45.16 7.25
C GLN A 29 -37.02 -43.93 6.64
N LEU A 30 -36.50 -42.74 6.95
CA LEU A 30 -36.89 -41.48 6.34
C LEU A 30 -35.86 -41.14 5.26
N SER A 31 -36.29 -40.98 4.02
CA SER A 31 -35.42 -40.62 2.89
C SER A 31 -35.98 -39.40 2.16
N VAL A 32 -35.15 -38.39 1.94
CA VAL A 32 -35.52 -37.20 1.17
C VAL A 32 -35.46 -37.54 -0.32
N ASN A 33 -36.51 -37.20 -1.07
CA ASN A 33 -36.51 -37.39 -2.53
C ASN A 33 -35.48 -36.45 -3.16
N ARG A 34 -34.39 -37.03 -3.68
CA ARG A 34 -33.27 -36.28 -4.29
C ARG A 34 -33.72 -35.42 -5.47
N GLN A 35 -34.59 -35.90 -6.35
CA GLN A 35 -35.10 -35.10 -7.46
C GLN A 35 -35.94 -33.90 -7.00
N ALA A 36 -36.71 -34.06 -5.92
CA ALA A 36 -37.48 -32.95 -5.35
C ALA A 36 -36.58 -31.94 -4.62
N MET A 37 -35.52 -32.42 -3.97
CA MET A 37 -34.49 -31.58 -3.35
C MET A 37 -33.71 -30.79 -4.39
N ASP A 38 -33.29 -31.44 -5.48
CA ASP A 38 -32.56 -30.82 -6.58
C ASP A 38 -33.46 -29.81 -7.30
N HIS A 39 -34.73 -30.14 -7.54
CA HIS A 39 -35.71 -29.20 -8.08
C HIS A 39 -35.95 -28.00 -7.16
N TYR A 40 -36.08 -28.22 -5.85
CA TYR A 40 -36.20 -27.12 -4.89
C TYR A 40 -34.93 -26.25 -4.87
N ARG A 41 -33.74 -26.86 -4.91
CA ARG A 41 -32.46 -26.13 -4.96
C ARG A 41 -32.35 -25.28 -6.22
N GLU A 42 -32.65 -25.86 -7.38
CA GLU A 42 -32.36 -25.25 -8.69
C GLU A 42 -33.48 -24.34 -9.21
N VAL A 43 -34.75 -24.61 -8.87
CA VAL A 43 -35.92 -23.90 -9.40
C VAL A 43 -36.58 -22.99 -8.37
N VAL A 44 -36.40 -23.24 -7.07
CA VAL A 44 -37.05 -22.46 -6.01
C VAL A 44 -36.04 -21.66 -5.18
N PHE A 45 -34.90 -22.24 -4.81
CA PHE A 45 -33.88 -21.60 -3.97
C PHE A 45 -32.94 -20.68 -4.77
N THR A 46 -32.43 -21.11 -5.93
CA THR A 46 -31.58 -20.27 -6.80
C THR A 46 -32.29 -18.98 -7.26
N PRO A 47 -33.58 -18.98 -7.64
CA PRO A 47 -34.27 -17.74 -8.03
C PRO A 47 -34.71 -16.85 -6.85
N ALA A 48 -34.76 -17.37 -5.63
CA ALA A 48 -35.24 -16.65 -4.45
C ALA A 48 -34.13 -15.93 -3.64
N ASN A 49 -32.87 -15.96 -4.12
CA ASN A 49 -31.74 -15.14 -3.70
C ASN A 49 -31.63 -14.88 -2.18
N THR A 50 -31.47 -15.95 -1.38
CA THR A 50 -31.22 -15.84 0.08
C THR A 50 -29.74 -15.81 0.45
N CYS A 51 -28.83 -15.79 -0.52
CA CYS A 51 -27.41 -15.57 -0.29
C CYS A 51 -27.06 -14.18 -0.83
N SER A 52 -26.74 -13.25 0.06
CA SER A 52 -26.09 -12.00 -0.30
C SER A 52 -24.75 -12.33 -0.99
N SER A 53 -24.51 -11.76 -2.16
CA SER A 53 -23.19 -11.84 -2.79
C SER A 53 -22.17 -11.04 -1.98
N LEU A 54 -20.87 -11.30 -2.19
CA LEU A 54 -19.82 -10.41 -1.65
C LEU A 54 -20.04 -8.96 -2.08
N GLU A 55 -20.57 -8.75 -3.29
CA GLU A 55 -20.97 -7.43 -3.80
C GLU A 55 -22.14 -6.85 -2.99
N ASP A 56 -23.15 -7.65 -2.62
CA ASP A 56 -24.28 -7.20 -1.79
C ASP A 56 -23.82 -6.87 -0.36
N PHE A 57 -22.92 -7.68 0.22
CA PHE A 57 -22.29 -7.38 1.50
C PHE A 57 -21.43 -6.12 1.42
N VAL A 58 -20.64 -5.96 0.35
CA VAL A 58 -19.84 -4.76 0.09
C VAL A 58 -20.73 -3.54 -0.12
N ASN A 59 -21.88 -3.68 -0.78
CA ASN A 59 -22.84 -2.60 -1.01
C ASN A 59 -23.60 -2.23 0.27
N GLU A 60 -23.95 -3.21 1.10
CA GLU A 60 -24.55 -3.00 2.42
C GLU A 60 -23.55 -2.28 3.34
N GLN A 61 -22.31 -2.76 3.44
CA GLN A 61 -21.23 -2.09 4.17
C GLN A 61 -20.91 -0.71 3.58
N ARG A 62 -20.90 -0.54 2.25
CA ARG A 62 -20.76 0.78 1.61
C ARG A 62 -21.92 1.71 1.91
N SER A 63 -23.15 1.21 2.06
CA SER A 63 -24.31 2.04 2.44
C SER A 63 -24.25 2.48 3.91
N VAL A 64 -23.69 1.63 4.78
CA VAL A 64 -23.38 1.97 6.18
C VAL A 64 -22.24 2.98 6.24
N ILE A 65 -21.16 2.76 5.47
CA ILE A 65 -20.00 3.65 5.35
C ILE A 65 -20.37 4.98 4.68
N ALA A 66 -21.33 5.02 3.74
CA ALA A 66 -21.77 6.24 3.06
C ALA A 66 -22.46 7.25 3.99
N ASN A 67 -22.93 6.82 5.17
CA ASN A 67 -23.47 7.69 6.22
C ASN A 67 -22.46 7.96 7.34
N ILE A 68 -21.25 7.41 7.27
CA ILE A 68 -20.13 7.77 8.13
C ILE A 68 -19.40 8.91 7.39
N PRO A 69 -19.23 10.10 7.99
CA PRO A 69 -18.30 11.08 7.44
C PRO A 69 -16.95 10.37 7.29
N CYS A 70 -16.26 10.48 6.14
CA CYS A 70 -14.96 9.83 5.88
C CYS A 70 -13.83 10.18 6.88
N THR A 71 -14.16 10.89 7.95
CA THR A 71 -13.36 11.16 9.14
C THR A 71 -14.27 11.02 10.37
N ALA A 72 -14.59 9.79 10.78
CA ALA A 72 -15.18 9.58 12.10
C ALA A 72 -14.13 9.96 13.17
N ASN A 73 -14.38 11.04 13.90
CA ASN A 73 -13.54 11.45 15.02
C ASN A 73 -14.01 10.77 16.31
N CYS A 74 -13.14 10.75 17.33
CA CYS A 74 -13.41 10.15 18.65
C CYS A 74 -14.82 10.45 19.19
N ASP A 75 -15.22 11.71 19.18
CA ASP A 75 -16.50 12.17 19.73
C ASP A 75 -17.69 11.61 18.96
N SER A 76 -17.60 11.58 17.63
CA SER A 76 -18.63 10.99 16.78
C SER A 76 -18.75 9.48 16.98
N CYS A 77 -17.64 8.76 17.18
CA CYS A 77 -17.66 7.32 17.45
C CYS A 77 -18.29 7.01 18.81
N LYS A 78 -17.84 7.70 19.88
CA LYS A 78 -18.40 7.54 21.23
C LYS A 78 -19.89 7.92 21.29
N ALA A 79 -20.31 8.94 20.54
CA ALA A 79 -21.71 9.32 20.41
C ALA A 79 -22.55 8.26 19.66
N MET A 80 -21.98 7.58 18.66
CA MET A 80 -22.66 6.49 17.94
C MET A 80 -22.84 5.23 18.80
N VAL A 81 -21.87 4.93 19.66
CA VAL A 81 -21.98 3.82 20.63
C VAL A 81 -22.97 4.16 21.75
N GLY A 82 -22.93 5.39 22.26
CA GLY A 82 -23.86 5.89 23.27
C GLY A 82 -23.61 5.32 24.66
N SER A 83 -24.60 5.45 25.56
CA SER A 83 -24.53 4.85 26.90
C SER A 83 -24.79 3.35 26.84
N TRP A 84 -24.30 2.62 27.85
CA TRP A 84 -24.56 1.20 28.02
C TRP A 84 -26.04 0.82 27.88
N ASP A 85 -26.94 1.56 28.53
CA ASP A 85 -28.38 1.27 28.47
C ASP A 85 -28.97 1.48 27.06
N ALA A 86 -28.52 2.53 26.36
CA ALA A 86 -28.96 2.79 24.98
C ALA A 86 -28.44 1.72 24.02
N PHE A 87 -27.17 1.34 24.16
CA PHE A 87 -26.54 0.31 23.35
C PHE A 87 -27.22 -1.06 23.56
N ARG A 88 -27.43 -1.45 24.83
CA ARG A 88 -28.06 -2.71 25.19
C ARG A 88 -29.48 -2.84 24.65
N ASN A 89 -30.30 -1.78 24.75
CA ASN A 89 -31.65 -1.80 24.20
C ASN A 89 -31.64 -1.96 22.67
N LYS A 90 -30.74 -1.24 21.99
CA LYS A 90 -30.57 -1.35 20.53
C LYS A 90 -30.06 -2.73 20.12
N PHE A 91 -29.14 -3.32 20.89
CA PHE A 91 -28.64 -4.67 20.68
C PHE A 91 -29.76 -5.72 20.76
N LEU A 92 -30.58 -5.65 21.82
CA LEU A 92 -31.72 -6.55 22.01
C LEU A 92 -32.79 -6.37 20.91
N GLU A 93 -33.08 -5.13 20.53
CA GLU A 93 -34.02 -4.80 19.46
C GLU A 93 -33.56 -5.35 18.10
N ASN A 94 -32.28 -5.10 17.74
CA ASN A 94 -31.69 -5.58 16.50
C ASN A 94 -31.58 -7.11 16.43
N ALA A 95 -31.38 -7.76 17.57
CA ALA A 95 -31.35 -9.21 17.68
C ALA A 95 -32.77 -9.84 17.73
N GLY A 96 -33.83 -9.03 17.74
CA GLY A 96 -35.21 -9.51 17.85
C GLY A 96 -35.55 -10.15 19.21
N ILE A 97 -34.79 -9.82 20.25
CA ILE A 97 -34.92 -10.41 21.59
C ILE A 97 -35.91 -9.60 22.41
N THR A 98 -37.06 -10.20 22.74
CA THR A 98 -38.14 -9.52 23.49
C THR A 98 -38.05 -9.71 25.01
N THR A 99 -37.31 -10.72 25.46
CA THR A 99 -37.11 -11.00 26.89
C THR A 99 -35.63 -11.06 27.20
N ASP A 100 -35.22 -10.15 28.06
CA ASP A 100 -33.85 -9.95 28.45
C ASP A 100 -33.42 -10.98 29.50
N THR A 101 -32.27 -11.61 29.28
CA THR A 101 -31.72 -12.62 30.20
C THR A 101 -30.29 -12.24 30.60
N ALA A 102 -29.78 -12.86 31.67
CA ALA A 102 -28.39 -12.63 32.11
C ALA A 102 -27.38 -12.93 30.99
N SER A 103 -27.65 -13.94 30.14
CA SER A 103 -26.81 -14.29 28.99
C SER A 103 -26.83 -13.20 27.91
N TYR A 104 -28.01 -12.71 27.49
CA TYR A 104 -28.10 -11.63 26.49
C TYR A 104 -27.55 -10.31 27.01
N THR A 105 -27.69 -10.04 28.30
CA THR A 105 -27.05 -8.89 28.96
C THR A 105 -25.53 -9.00 28.93
N GLY A 106 -24.97 -10.20 29.13
CA GLY A 106 -23.52 -10.46 29.01
C GLY A 106 -23.00 -10.24 27.59
N GLN A 107 -23.68 -10.79 26.58
CA GLN A 107 -23.32 -10.60 25.16
C GLN A 107 -23.39 -9.14 24.73
N ALA A 108 -24.46 -8.43 25.10
CA ALA A 108 -24.57 -7.01 24.85
C ALA A 108 -23.44 -6.23 25.53
N ARG A 109 -23.03 -6.63 26.75
CA ARG A 109 -22.00 -5.95 27.53
C ARG A 109 -20.64 -6.07 26.88
N LYS A 110 -20.32 -7.27 26.42
CA LYS A 110 -19.10 -7.52 25.65
C LYS A 110 -19.08 -6.74 24.35
N ALA A 111 -20.17 -6.78 23.56
CA ALA A 111 -20.27 -6.02 22.31
C ALA A 111 -20.15 -4.51 22.55
N TYR A 112 -20.64 -4.01 23.69
CA TYR A 112 -20.46 -2.62 24.11
C TYR A 112 -19.00 -2.31 24.46
N GLU A 113 -18.34 -3.19 25.21
CA GLU A 113 -16.93 -3.03 25.58
C GLU A 113 -16.01 -3.09 24.34
N GLU A 114 -16.27 -3.98 23.39
CA GLU A 114 -15.59 -4.04 22.09
C GLU A 114 -15.84 -2.79 21.23
N ALA A 115 -17.09 -2.30 21.18
CA ALA A 115 -17.43 -1.08 20.45
C ALA A 115 -16.76 0.16 21.07
N ILE A 116 -16.72 0.27 22.40
CA ILE A 116 -16.02 1.34 23.11
C ILE A 116 -14.50 1.24 22.91
N ALA A 117 -13.91 0.05 22.98
CA ALA A 117 -12.48 -0.17 22.72
C ALA A 117 -12.12 0.19 21.27
N THR A 118 -12.99 -0.15 20.31
CA THR A 118 -12.82 0.23 18.91
C THR A 118 -12.86 1.75 18.75
N CYS A 119 -13.78 2.44 19.41
CA CYS A 119 -13.79 3.91 19.42
C CYS A 119 -12.55 4.50 20.11
N ALA A 120 -12.00 3.86 21.14
CA ALA A 120 -10.78 4.31 21.79
C ALA A 120 -9.57 4.33 20.83
N SER A 121 -9.54 3.47 19.81
CA SER A 121 -8.53 3.51 18.74
C SER A 121 -8.57 4.81 17.91
N LEU A 122 -9.77 5.40 17.73
CA LEU A 122 -9.97 6.69 17.08
C LEU A 122 -9.74 7.89 18.01
N CYS A 123 -9.57 7.65 19.31
CA CYS A 123 -9.41 8.67 20.34
C CYS A 123 -7.95 8.90 20.76
N ASP A 124 -6.99 8.29 20.07
CA ASP A 124 -5.58 8.24 20.50
C ASP A 124 -5.38 7.61 21.90
N GLU A 125 -6.39 6.93 22.45
CA GLU A 125 -6.36 6.31 23.78
C GLU A 125 -5.66 4.95 23.76
N VAL A 126 -5.48 4.33 22.59
CA VAL A 126 -4.66 3.10 22.42
C VAL A 126 -3.20 3.42 22.65
N THR A 127 -2.63 2.92 23.74
CA THR A 127 -1.23 3.17 24.09
C THR A 127 -0.30 2.14 23.43
N GLU A 128 1.01 2.42 23.38
CA GLU A 128 2.03 1.44 22.97
C GLU A 128 1.89 0.11 23.74
N TYR A 129 1.45 0.16 25.00
CA TYR A 129 1.15 -1.03 25.78
C TYR A 129 -0.01 -1.84 25.19
N ASP A 130 -1.08 -1.19 24.74
CA ASP A 130 -2.27 -1.88 24.22
C ASP A 130 -1.95 -2.57 22.88
N ASP A 131 -1.11 -1.94 22.04
CA ASP A 131 -0.61 -2.55 20.80
C ASP A 131 0.24 -3.78 21.09
N ILE A 132 1.23 -3.67 21.99
CA ILE A 132 2.11 -4.78 22.36
C ILE A 132 1.29 -5.91 23.01
N ARG A 133 0.37 -5.60 23.92
CA ARG A 133 -0.50 -6.59 24.56
C ARG A 133 -1.34 -7.33 23.52
N SER A 134 -1.90 -6.62 22.55
CA SER A 134 -2.71 -7.21 21.49
C SER A 134 -1.89 -8.15 20.60
N ALA A 135 -0.65 -7.76 20.27
CA ALA A 135 0.27 -8.62 19.53
C ALA A 135 0.65 -9.88 20.33
N MET A 136 0.96 -9.75 21.63
CA MET A 136 1.25 -10.88 22.51
C MET A 136 0.05 -11.83 22.70
N LEU A 137 -1.19 -11.32 22.65
CA LEU A 137 -2.39 -12.16 22.65
C LEU A 137 -2.55 -12.92 21.33
N SER A 138 -2.25 -12.26 20.20
CA SER A 138 -2.23 -12.91 18.88
C SER A 138 -1.24 -14.07 18.85
N ASP A 139 -0.09 -13.92 19.50
CA ASP A 139 0.92 -14.98 19.61
C ASP A 139 0.46 -16.21 20.38
N MET A 140 -0.45 -16.01 21.34
CA MET A 140 -1.05 -17.06 22.15
C MET A 140 -2.31 -17.66 21.52
N THR A 141 -2.68 -17.21 20.33
CA THR A 141 -3.90 -17.63 19.64
C THR A 141 -3.63 -18.85 18.76
N ALA A 142 -4.19 -19.99 19.12
CA ALA A 142 -4.12 -21.19 18.30
C ALA A 142 -5.03 -21.08 17.07
N PRO A 143 -4.72 -21.75 15.93
CA PRO A 143 -3.63 -22.72 15.74
C PRO A 143 -2.32 -22.15 15.17
N SER A 144 -2.17 -20.83 15.06
CA SER A 144 -1.11 -20.22 14.24
C SER A 144 -0.29 -19.11 14.93
N GLY A 145 -0.63 -18.68 16.13
CA GLY A 145 0.17 -17.73 16.89
C GLY A 145 1.59 -18.29 17.13
N GLN A 146 2.61 -17.43 17.25
CA GLN A 146 4.00 -17.90 17.30
C GLN A 146 4.25 -18.90 18.45
N TYR A 147 3.56 -18.74 19.59
CA TYR A 147 3.65 -19.66 20.73
C TYR A 147 2.47 -20.64 20.81
N ALA A 148 1.54 -20.58 19.87
CA ALA A 148 0.35 -21.41 19.79
C ALA A 148 0.19 -22.11 18.42
N ASN A 149 1.32 -22.33 17.73
CA ASN A 149 1.37 -23.13 16.52
C ASN A 149 1.41 -24.62 16.89
N ILE A 150 0.55 -25.42 16.27
CA ILE A 150 0.49 -26.86 16.55
C ILE A 150 1.67 -27.65 15.96
N ASP A 151 2.24 -27.12 14.87
CA ASP A 151 3.35 -27.72 14.13
C ASP A 151 4.70 -27.35 14.75
N ASP A 152 4.75 -26.26 15.53
CA ASP A 152 5.92 -25.84 16.28
C ASP A 152 5.72 -26.01 17.81
N ARG A 153 6.46 -26.97 18.37
CA ARG A 153 6.34 -27.41 19.77
C ARG A 153 7.64 -27.26 20.54
N ASP A 154 8.36 -26.20 20.23
CA ASP A 154 9.57 -25.79 20.93
C ASP A 154 9.35 -25.54 22.43
N PHE A 155 10.39 -25.06 23.12
CA PHE A 155 10.35 -24.82 24.58
C PHE A 155 9.34 -23.73 25.00
N TYR A 156 9.05 -22.77 24.12
CA TYR A 156 8.18 -21.63 24.41
C TYR A 156 6.71 -21.90 24.06
N SER A 157 6.47 -22.80 23.11
CA SER A 157 5.14 -23.21 22.67
C SER A 157 4.25 -23.67 23.84
N ILE A 158 2.98 -23.22 23.82
CA ILE A 158 1.97 -23.70 24.75
C ILE A 158 1.72 -25.20 24.59
N PHE A 159 2.00 -25.75 23.39
CA PHE A 159 1.86 -27.16 23.05
C PHE A 159 3.14 -27.99 23.24
N ASN A 160 4.13 -27.45 23.96
CA ASN A 160 5.39 -28.13 24.26
C ASN A 160 5.18 -29.59 24.73
N SER A 161 6.03 -30.48 24.22
CA SER A 161 5.87 -31.92 24.40
C SER A 161 6.21 -32.42 25.83
N ILE A 162 6.99 -31.65 26.59
CA ILE A 162 7.41 -31.99 27.96
C ILE A 162 6.48 -31.31 28.97
N ILE A 163 6.25 -30.01 28.81
CA ILE A 163 5.43 -29.18 29.69
C ILE A 163 4.37 -28.47 28.84
N PRO A 164 3.21 -29.10 28.58
CA PRO A 164 2.14 -28.47 27.81
C PRO A 164 1.51 -27.34 28.64
N ARG A 165 1.94 -26.09 28.40
CA ARG A 165 1.58 -24.92 29.23
C ARG A 165 0.07 -24.64 29.22
N TYR A 166 -0.64 -24.93 28.13
CA TYR A 166 -2.10 -24.80 28.09
C TYR A 166 -2.81 -25.71 29.11
N LYS A 167 -2.18 -26.79 29.56
CA LYS A 167 -2.74 -27.66 30.62
C LYS A 167 -2.49 -27.16 32.03
N LEU A 168 -1.60 -26.18 32.21
CA LEU A 168 -1.27 -25.59 33.50
C LEU A 168 -2.23 -24.47 33.89
N VAL A 169 -2.91 -23.88 32.90
CA VAL A 169 -3.99 -22.92 33.09
C VAL A 169 -5.26 -23.69 33.47
N THR A 170 -5.97 -23.27 34.52
CA THR A 170 -7.12 -24.03 35.08
C THR A 170 -8.43 -23.22 35.10
N ASN A 171 -8.41 -22.03 34.51
CA ASN A 171 -9.46 -21.03 34.60
C ASN A 171 -9.72 -20.35 33.26
N TYR A 172 -9.68 -21.10 32.15
CA TYR A 172 -10.09 -20.59 30.85
C TYR A 172 -11.51 -20.03 30.92
N LEU A 173 -11.67 -18.79 30.47
CA LEU A 173 -12.95 -18.10 30.54
C LEU A 173 -13.64 -18.06 29.18
N ASP A 174 -14.96 -18.20 29.19
CA ASP A 174 -15.80 -17.93 28.03
C ASP A 174 -15.91 -16.43 27.77
N GLU A 175 -16.63 -16.07 26.71
CA GLU A 175 -16.86 -14.69 26.33
C GLU A 175 -17.57 -13.86 27.41
N GLU A 176 -18.30 -14.51 28.32
CA GLU A 176 -19.03 -13.89 29.42
C GLU A 176 -18.22 -13.85 30.75
N GLY A 177 -16.98 -14.33 30.75
CA GLY A 177 -16.10 -14.32 31.91
C GLY A 177 -16.33 -15.47 32.90
N HIS A 178 -17.09 -16.49 32.53
CA HIS A 178 -17.27 -17.71 33.34
C HIS A 178 -16.29 -18.79 32.91
N ILE A 179 -16.03 -19.77 33.78
CA ILE A 179 -15.18 -20.91 33.42
C ILE A 179 -15.81 -21.66 32.24
N ASP A 180 -15.06 -21.79 31.16
CA ASP A 180 -15.53 -22.37 29.92
C ASP A 180 -15.51 -23.90 29.93
N SER A 181 -16.35 -24.51 29.10
CA SER A 181 -16.34 -25.94 28.82
C SER A 181 -16.69 -26.21 27.36
N VAL A 182 -16.05 -27.22 26.80
CA VAL A 182 -16.17 -27.59 25.38
C VAL A 182 -16.45 -29.06 25.25
N TYR A 183 -17.26 -29.43 24.27
CA TYR A 183 -17.61 -30.82 24.02
C TYR A 183 -16.43 -31.57 23.41
N ASP A 184 -16.00 -32.67 24.04
CA ASP A 184 -14.97 -33.58 23.55
C ASP A 184 -15.62 -34.83 22.96
N GLU A 185 -15.59 -34.95 21.62
CA GLU A 185 -16.19 -36.06 20.88
C GLU A 185 -15.53 -37.41 21.20
N SER A 186 -14.30 -37.41 21.72
CA SER A 186 -13.60 -38.65 22.08
C SER A 186 -14.05 -39.21 23.44
N LYS A 187 -14.57 -38.35 24.32
CA LYS A 187 -15.05 -38.69 25.67
C LYS A 187 -16.57 -38.63 25.78
N ASP A 188 -17.26 -38.13 24.76
CA ASP A 188 -18.70 -37.91 24.71
C ASP A 188 -19.21 -37.07 25.90
N ALA A 189 -18.44 -36.05 26.28
CA ALA A 189 -18.69 -35.22 27.45
C ALA A 189 -18.17 -33.79 27.28
N TYR A 190 -18.74 -32.84 28.04
CA TYR A 190 -18.16 -31.51 28.21
C TYR A 190 -16.96 -31.60 29.15
N VAL A 191 -15.83 -31.10 28.67
CA VAL A 191 -14.59 -31.03 29.43
C VAL A 191 -14.09 -29.60 29.46
N ARG A 192 -13.19 -29.32 30.39
CA ARG A 192 -12.52 -28.02 30.42
C ARG A 192 -11.44 -27.95 29.34
N PRO A 193 -11.08 -26.74 28.85
CA PRO A 193 -10.08 -26.61 27.80
C PRO A 193 -8.74 -27.28 28.14
N GLU A 194 -8.28 -27.22 29.39
CA GLU A 194 -7.03 -27.86 29.83
C GLU A 194 -7.04 -29.40 29.76
N GLU A 195 -8.21 -30.03 29.67
CA GLU A 195 -8.37 -31.48 29.57
C GLU A 195 -8.32 -32.01 28.12
N LEU A 196 -8.35 -31.10 27.14
CA LEU A 196 -8.27 -31.45 25.73
C LEU A 196 -6.88 -31.93 25.32
N GLY A 197 -6.83 -32.69 24.22
CA GLY A 197 -5.58 -32.91 23.48
C GLY A 197 -5.18 -31.64 22.71
N ALA A 198 -3.89 -31.47 22.42
CA ALA A 198 -3.37 -30.25 21.79
C ALA A 198 -4.07 -29.90 20.46
N LYS A 199 -4.38 -30.92 19.64
CA LYS A 199 -5.11 -30.73 18.38
C LYS A 199 -6.54 -30.25 18.59
N GLN A 200 -7.27 -30.88 19.50
CA GLN A 200 -8.64 -30.49 19.82
C GLN A 200 -8.69 -29.11 20.49
N PHE A 201 -7.71 -28.77 21.33
CA PHE A 201 -7.59 -27.44 21.93
C PHE A 201 -7.39 -26.37 20.86
N ALA A 202 -6.49 -26.62 19.89
CA ALA A 202 -6.23 -25.68 18.79
C ALA A 202 -7.45 -25.53 17.87
N GLU A 203 -8.16 -26.62 17.55
CA GLU A 203 -9.35 -26.61 16.69
C GLU A 203 -10.56 -25.93 17.36
N LYS A 204 -10.69 -26.04 18.68
CA LYS A 204 -11.79 -25.48 19.47
C LYS A 204 -11.42 -24.17 20.17
N PHE A 205 -10.28 -23.58 19.81
CA PHE A 205 -9.74 -22.40 20.47
C PHE A 205 -10.72 -21.23 20.38
N LYS A 206 -10.97 -20.57 21.51
CA LYS A 206 -11.72 -19.31 21.58
C LYS A 206 -10.77 -18.17 21.91
N SER A 207 -10.98 -17.00 21.31
CA SER A 207 -10.11 -15.83 21.55
C SER A 207 -10.06 -15.40 23.02
N SER A 208 -11.12 -15.64 23.80
CA SER A 208 -11.13 -15.37 25.25
C SER A 208 -10.09 -16.18 26.02
N TRP A 209 -9.66 -17.33 25.51
CA TRP A 209 -8.66 -18.19 26.15
C TRP A 209 -7.24 -17.62 26.06
N ALA A 210 -6.96 -16.78 25.06
CA ALA A 210 -5.66 -16.13 24.90
C ALA A 210 -5.32 -15.26 26.12
N GLU A 211 -6.33 -14.67 26.75
CA GLU A 211 -6.18 -13.84 27.95
C GLU A 211 -5.57 -14.61 29.13
N GLN A 212 -5.99 -15.87 29.34
CA GLN A 212 -5.41 -16.68 30.41
C GLN A 212 -4.02 -17.24 30.02
N LEU A 213 -3.81 -17.51 28.73
CA LEU A 213 -2.53 -17.96 28.19
C LEU A 213 -1.45 -16.88 28.17
N LEU A 214 -1.82 -15.60 28.20
CA LEU A 214 -0.87 -14.49 28.15
C LEU A 214 0.22 -14.57 29.22
N SER A 215 -0.11 -15.10 30.40
CA SER A 215 0.84 -15.37 31.49
C SER A 215 1.96 -16.37 31.14
N SER A 216 1.73 -17.22 30.13
CA SER A 216 2.72 -18.17 29.61
C SER A 216 3.65 -17.55 28.56
N HIS A 217 3.42 -16.30 28.16
CA HIS A 217 4.26 -15.60 27.18
C HIS A 217 5.68 -15.43 27.71
N PRO A 218 6.73 -15.77 26.92
CA PRO A 218 8.11 -15.61 27.36
C PRO A 218 8.43 -14.20 27.84
N GLU A 219 7.78 -13.20 27.25
CA GLU A 219 7.93 -11.78 27.58
C GLU A 219 6.83 -11.19 28.51
N TYR A 220 5.96 -12.00 29.13
CA TYR A 220 4.86 -11.51 29.96
C TYR A 220 5.31 -10.59 31.11
N CYS A 221 6.42 -10.93 31.77
CA CYS A 221 7.01 -10.11 32.82
C CYS A 221 7.32 -8.68 32.34
N LYS A 222 7.82 -8.54 31.10
CA LYS A 222 8.14 -7.25 30.47
C LYS A 222 6.87 -6.43 30.20
N LEU A 223 5.79 -7.10 29.76
CA LEU A 223 4.48 -6.48 29.59
C LEU A 223 3.95 -5.89 30.90
N GLN A 224 4.12 -6.59 32.03
CA GLN A 224 3.70 -6.08 33.35
C GLN A 224 4.47 -4.83 33.79
N LEU A 225 5.77 -4.75 33.47
CA LEU A 225 6.56 -3.53 33.70
C LEU A 225 6.05 -2.38 32.83
N TYR A 226 5.76 -2.65 31.55
CA TYR A 226 5.17 -1.66 30.64
C TYR A 226 3.81 -1.17 31.12
N GLU A 227 2.96 -2.06 31.64
CA GLU A 227 1.67 -1.71 32.25
C GLU A 227 1.84 -0.77 33.43
N THR A 228 2.83 -1.05 34.28
CA THR A 228 3.06 -0.31 35.52
C THR A 228 3.65 1.07 35.27
N TYR A 229 4.64 1.17 34.37
CA TYR A 229 5.46 2.38 34.22
C TYR A 229 5.18 3.18 32.96
N VAL A 230 4.84 2.53 31.85
CA VAL A 230 4.68 3.18 30.54
C VAL A 230 3.24 3.57 30.30
N LYS A 231 2.29 2.65 30.48
CA LYS A 231 0.86 2.87 30.22
C LYS A 231 0.31 4.15 30.87
N PRO A 232 0.61 4.49 32.15
CA PRO A 232 0.09 5.71 32.78
C PRO A 232 0.61 7.01 32.16
N SER A 233 1.77 6.99 31.50
CA SER A 233 2.40 8.16 30.88
C SER A 233 2.25 8.23 29.36
N SER A 234 1.76 7.18 28.70
CA SER A 234 1.62 7.13 27.24
C SER A 234 0.68 8.20 26.66
N ALA A 235 -0.42 8.50 27.36
CA ALA A 235 -1.32 9.59 26.95
C ALA A 235 -0.62 10.95 27.01
N TRP A 236 0.28 11.16 27.98
CA TRP A 236 1.10 12.36 28.06
C TRP A 236 2.08 12.43 26.88
N ALA A 237 2.78 11.34 26.56
CA ALA A 237 3.75 11.29 25.46
C ALA A 237 3.11 11.65 24.11
N LYS A 238 1.89 11.16 23.83
CA LYS A 238 1.14 11.53 22.62
C LYS A 238 0.72 12.99 22.59
N LYS A 239 0.26 13.56 23.72
CA LYS A 239 -0.04 14.99 23.82
C LYS A 239 1.22 15.83 23.57
N PHE A 240 2.33 15.43 24.15
CA PHE A 240 3.63 16.09 24.00
C PHE A 240 4.10 16.06 22.54
N GLU A 241 4.02 14.90 21.87
CA GLU A 241 4.37 14.71 20.46
C GLU A 241 3.56 15.60 19.52
N LYS A 242 2.26 15.81 19.81
CA LYS A 242 1.35 16.58 18.96
C LYS A 242 1.52 18.09 19.05
N VAL A 243 2.15 18.61 20.10
CA VAL A 243 2.38 20.05 20.23
C VAL A 243 3.43 20.47 19.21
N ASP A 244 3.04 21.30 18.24
CA ASP A 244 3.89 21.63 17.09
C ASP A 244 4.63 22.97 17.24
N THR A 245 4.13 23.88 18.08
CA THR A 245 4.72 25.22 18.27
C THR A 245 5.43 25.36 19.60
N TYR A 246 6.51 26.14 19.61
CA TYR A 246 7.23 26.51 20.82
C TYR A 246 6.34 27.25 21.81
N ALA A 247 5.50 28.17 21.33
CA ALA A 247 4.64 28.98 22.19
C ALA A 247 3.65 28.12 22.99
N GLU A 248 3.04 27.12 22.35
CA GLU A 248 2.16 26.18 23.03
C GLU A 248 2.92 25.28 24.00
N ALA A 249 4.10 24.78 23.60
CA ALA A 249 4.96 23.98 24.46
C ALA A 249 5.39 24.73 25.73
N ALA A 250 5.77 26.00 25.59
CA ALA A 250 6.09 26.89 26.70
C ALA A 250 4.88 27.09 27.62
N ALA A 251 3.68 27.33 27.08
CA ALA A 251 2.48 27.48 27.90
C ALA A 251 2.13 26.21 28.70
N LYS A 252 2.42 25.02 28.15
CA LYS A 252 2.20 23.71 28.80
C LYS A 252 3.34 23.28 29.74
N GLY A 253 4.44 24.03 29.79
CA GLY A 253 5.63 23.69 30.59
C GLY A 253 6.50 22.58 29.99
N TYR A 254 6.27 22.20 28.73
CA TYR A 254 6.94 21.07 28.08
C TYR A 254 8.44 21.27 27.82
N LEU A 255 8.96 22.48 28.03
CA LEU A 255 10.41 22.72 28.00
C LEU A 255 11.11 22.19 29.24
N ASN A 256 10.40 21.86 30.33
CA ASN A 256 10.96 21.22 31.53
C ASN A 256 10.04 20.09 32.02
N PRO A 257 9.94 18.98 31.28
CA PRO A 257 9.01 17.90 31.57
C PRO A 257 9.27 17.18 32.91
N SER A 258 10.47 17.31 33.50
CA SER A 258 10.81 16.72 34.81
C SER A 258 10.35 17.54 36.01
N ASN A 259 9.78 18.74 35.81
CA ASN A 259 9.37 19.65 36.88
C ASN A 259 10.51 19.96 37.87
N LYS A 260 11.75 20.01 37.39
CA LYS A 260 12.92 20.27 38.22
C LYS A 260 13.13 21.77 38.37
N ASN A 261 13.22 22.24 39.63
CA ASN A 261 13.36 23.67 39.95
C ASN A 261 14.81 24.10 40.23
N THR A 262 15.79 23.26 39.93
CA THR A 262 17.23 23.58 40.06
C THR A 262 17.84 23.85 38.70
N GLY A 263 18.94 24.60 38.66
CA GLY A 263 19.69 24.81 37.42
C GLY A 263 20.19 23.49 36.82
N PRO A 264 20.18 23.33 35.48
CA PRO A 264 19.75 24.30 34.46
C PRO A 264 18.24 24.33 34.16
N PHE A 265 17.44 23.42 34.73
CA PHE A 265 16.03 23.23 34.38
C PHE A 265 15.14 24.45 34.65
N ASN A 266 15.41 25.16 35.75
CA ASN A 266 14.64 26.35 36.13
C ASN A 266 14.70 27.48 35.09
N SER A 267 15.71 27.51 34.21
CA SER A 267 15.79 28.46 33.08
C SER A 267 14.70 28.23 32.03
N TYR A 268 14.08 27.05 32.03
CA TYR A 268 13.02 26.63 31.11
C TYR A 268 11.64 26.59 31.77
N ASN A 269 11.52 27.09 33.01
CA ASN A 269 10.23 27.26 33.67
C ASN A 269 9.50 28.46 33.08
N THR A 270 8.62 28.21 32.14
CA THR A 270 7.80 29.21 31.43
C THR A 270 6.43 29.46 32.09
N TRP A 271 6.22 28.94 33.30
CA TRP A 271 4.97 29.03 34.06
C TRP A 271 5.18 29.67 35.43
N SER A 272 4.09 30.06 36.07
CA SER A 272 4.08 30.50 37.48
C SER A 272 3.29 29.50 38.34
N GLY A 273 3.78 29.22 39.55
CA GLY A 273 3.17 28.23 40.44
C GLY A 273 3.53 26.78 40.11
N GLY A 274 2.55 25.87 40.19
CA GLY A 274 2.74 24.45 39.90
C GLY A 274 2.96 24.17 38.41
N HIS A 275 3.69 23.12 38.10
CA HIS A 275 3.93 22.71 36.71
C HIS A 275 2.61 22.35 36.01
N PRO A 276 2.30 22.89 34.82
CA PRO A 276 1.01 22.69 34.16
C PRO A 276 0.72 21.24 33.78
N ASP A 277 1.68 20.54 33.16
CA ASP A 277 1.50 19.15 32.70
C ASP A 277 2.86 18.40 32.64
N PRO A 278 3.45 18.03 33.79
CA PRO A 278 4.77 17.37 33.81
C PRO A 278 4.67 15.94 33.27
N ASP A 279 5.78 15.40 32.73
CA ASP A 279 5.81 13.99 32.33
C ASP A 279 5.62 13.12 33.58
N PRO A 280 4.51 12.33 33.67
CA PRO A 280 4.28 11.45 34.80
C PRO A 280 5.45 10.49 35.05
N MET A 281 6.17 10.07 34.01
CA MET A 281 7.31 9.17 34.14
C MET A 281 8.55 9.88 34.69
N ALA A 282 8.80 11.12 34.27
CA ALA A 282 9.95 11.90 34.74
C ALA A 282 9.80 12.38 36.19
N VAL A 283 8.59 12.35 36.77
CA VAL A 283 8.36 12.72 38.18
C VAL A 283 8.27 11.53 39.13
N VAL A 284 8.27 10.28 38.62
CA VAL A 284 8.31 9.08 39.47
C VAL A 284 9.70 8.92 40.10
N SER A 285 9.73 8.55 41.38
CA SER A 285 10.96 8.32 42.14
C SER A 285 11.84 7.25 41.49
N GLY A 286 13.11 7.57 41.23
CA GLY A 286 14.08 6.68 40.56
C GLY A 286 14.26 6.97 39.06
N PHE A 287 13.18 7.37 38.38
CA PHE A 287 13.21 7.70 36.94
C PHE A 287 13.68 9.12 36.65
N GLY A 288 13.20 10.07 37.45
CA GLY A 288 13.47 11.49 37.21
C GLY A 288 14.95 11.84 37.13
N SER A 289 15.80 11.24 37.97
CA SER A 289 17.25 11.52 37.92
C SER A 289 17.91 11.05 36.64
N VAL A 290 17.47 9.91 36.08
CA VAL A 290 18.04 9.38 34.85
C VAL A 290 17.62 10.23 33.65
N VAL A 291 16.35 10.63 33.61
CA VAL A 291 15.81 11.57 32.62
C VAL A 291 16.54 12.91 32.70
N GLU A 292 16.67 13.48 33.89
CA GLU A 292 17.39 14.73 34.12
C GLU A 292 18.85 14.67 33.67
N SER A 293 19.57 13.58 33.98
CA SER A 293 20.95 13.37 33.52
C SER A 293 21.04 13.32 31.98
N GLY A 294 20.15 12.57 31.32
CA GLY A 294 20.11 12.51 29.85
C GLY A 294 19.77 13.85 29.20
N MET A 295 18.91 14.65 29.82
CA MET A 295 18.56 15.99 29.32
C MET A 295 19.73 16.98 29.45
N THR A 296 20.53 16.88 30.51
CA THR A 296 21.66 17.78 30.76
C THR A 296 22.94 17.39 30.03
N ASN A 297 23.06 16.13 29.61
CA ASN A 297 24.20 15.62 28.87
C ASN A 297 23.74 14.64 27.79
N TYR A 298 23.38 15.18 26.63
CA TYR A 298 22.94 14.42 25.47
C TYR A 298 24.05 13.48 25.00
N GLU A 299 23.79 12.17 25.05
CA GLU A 299 24.69 11.09 24.59
C GLU A 299 26.15 11.26 25.05
N SER A 300 26.37 11.83 26.24
CA SER A 300 27.70 12.11 26.79
C SER A 300 28.56 13.12 26.02
N TYR A 301 27.99 13.89 25.09
CA TYR A 301 28.70 14.90 24.29
C TYR A 301 28.99 16.21 25.04
N GLY A 302 28.57 16.34 26.31
CA GLY A 302 28.81 17.55 27.11
C GLY A 302 27.92 18.74 26.73
N VAL A 303 26.82 18.48 26.01
CA VAL A 303 25.79 19.47 25.65
C VAL A 303 24.43 18.98 26.10
N SER A 304 23.57 19.90 26.55
CA SER A 304 22.20 19.55 26.94
C SER A 304 21.29 19.36 25.71
N ILE A 305 20.16 18.68 25.87
CA ILE A 305 19.21 18.47 24.77
C ILE A 305 18.59 19.78 24.26
N TRP A 306 18.45 20.79 25.13
CA TRP A 306 18.02 22.13 24.73
C TRP A 306 19.06 22.78 23.79
N GLN A 307 20.35 22.66 24.13
CA GLN A 307 21.44 23.15 23.29
C GLN A 307 21.51 22.39 21.97
N MET A 308 21.43 21.06 22.00
CA MET A 308 21.44 20.26 20.78
C MET A 308 20.29 20.65 19.84
N ALA A 309 19.08 20.75 20.38
CA ALA A 309 17.89 21.09 19.61
C ALA A 309 17.98 22.48 18.95
N ALA A 310 18.51 23.47 19.66
CA ALA A 310 18.74 24.81 19.13
C ALA A 310 19.93 24.85 18.13
N ALA A 311 20.99 24.08 18.38
CA ALA A 311 22.14 23.99 17.49
C ALA A 311 21.76 23.40 16.13
N MET A 312 20.85 22.42 16.07
CA MET A 312 20.33 21.86 14.82
C MET A 312 19.62 22.90 13.93
N VAL A 313 19.24 24.05 14.49
CA VAL A 313 18.64 25.17 13.77
C VAL A 313 19.69 26.23 13.45
N ALA A 314 20.53 26.58 14.42
CA ALA A 314 21.42 27.73 14.35
C ALA A 314 22.81 27.44 13.75
N CYS A 315 23.27 26.18 13.76
CA CYS A 315 24.61 25.78 13.33
C CYS A 315 24.56 25.15 11.93
N PRO A 316 25.11 25.79 10.88
CA PRO A 316 25.24 25.20 9.56
C PRO A 316 26.10 23.92 9.57
N GLN A 317 25.88 23.06 8.57
CA GLN A 317 26.72 21.87 8.35
C GLN A 317 28.21 22.26 8.26
N GLY A 318 29.08 21.54 8.97
CA GLY A 318 30.51 21.85 9.05
C GLY A 318 30.90 22.90 10.11
N SER A 319 29.96 23.36 10.93
CA SER A 319 30.26 24.26 12.05
C SER A 319 31.23 23.63 13.06
N PRO A 320 32.12 24.43 13.68
CA PRO A 320 32.99 23.92 14.74
C PRO A 320 32.16 23.47 15.96
N GLY A 321 32.70 22.54 16.75
CA GLY A 321 32.04 22.04 17.97
C GLY A 321 31.61 23.13 18.96
N SER A 322 32.31 24.27 18.95
CA SER A 322 31.96 25.44 19.77
C SER A 322 30.61 26.08 19.42
N CYS A 323 30.09 25.88 18.21
CA CYS A 323 28.75 26.35 17.83
C CYS A 323 27.68 25.70 18.72
N TYR A 324 27.80 24.38 18.93
CA TYR A 324 26.86 23.59 19.73
C TYR A 324 26.89 23.98 21.21
N THR A 325 28.06 24.31 21.76
CA THR A 325 28.19 24.70 23.17
C THR A 325 27.74 26.13 23.45
N ASN A 326 27.88 27.02 22.46
CA ASN A 326 27.61 28.46 22.62
C ASN A 326 26.19 28.88 22.23
N VAL A 327 25.40 28.00 21.62
CA VAL A 327 24.01 28.29 21.29
C VAL A 327 23.21 28.58 22.56
N ILE A 328 22.35 29.60 22.50
CA ILE A 328 21.41 29.93 23.58
C ILE A 328 20.06 29.31 23.19
N PRO A 329 19.59 28.26 23.89
CA PRO A 329 18.35 27.61 23.52
C PRO A 329 17.15 28.55 23.65
N PHE A 330 16.29 28.55 22.63
CA PHE A 330 15.05 29.33 22.60
C PHE A 330 15.26 30.81 22.90
N ASN A 331 16.31 31.42 22.34
CA ASN A 331 16.65 32.80 22.64
C ASN A 331 15.51 33.73 22.24
N SER A 332 15.18 34.70 23.10
CA SER A 332 14.13 35.69 22.85
C SER A 332 14.28 36.41 21.50
N SER A 333 15.50 36.63 21.02
CA SER A 333 15.78 37.26 19.72
C SER A 333 15.54 36.36 18.51
N ASP A 334 15.44 35.04 18.69
CA ASP A 334 15.19 34.11 17.60
C ASP A 334 13.75 34.31 17.11
N CYS A 335 13.57 34.18 15.81
CA CYS A 335 12.24 34.29 15.25
C CYS A 335 11.38 33.05 15.62
N ASP A 336 10.07 33.20 15.58
CA ASP A 336 9.14 32.14 15.98
C ASP A 336 9.35 30.82 15.23
N ALA A 337 9.59 30.86 13.91
CA ALA A 337 9.73 29.65 13.11
C ALA A 337 10.97 28.83 13.49
N ASP A 338 12.07 29.49 13.80
CA ASP A 338 13.30 28.85 14.25
C ASP A 338 13.12 28.27 15.66
N LYS A 339 12.38 28.96 16.54
CA LYS A 339 11.97 28.41 17.85
C LYS A 339 11.05 27.19 17.71
N ASP A 340 10.09 27.23 16.80
CA ASP A 340 9.20 26.10 16.53
C ASP A 340 10.00 24.90 16.01
N MET A 341 11.00 25.12 15.14
CA MET A 341 11.89 24.06 14.66
C MET A 341 12.78 23.50 15.78
N ALA A 342 13.36 24.37 16.61
CA ALA A 342 14.14 23.96 17.78
C ALA A 342 13.26 23.16 18.77
N TRP A 343 12.00 23.54 18.93
CA TRP A 343 11.04 22.79 19.74
C TRP A 343 10.77 21.40 19.15
N ARG A 344 10.53 21.28 17.84
CA ARG A 344 10.35 19.97 17.17
C ARG A 344 11.56 19.06 17.36
N ASN A 345 12.77 19.62 17.24
CA ASN A 345 14.02 18.89 17.52
C ASN A 345 14.09 18.44 18.99
N PHE A 346 13.82 19.34 19.95
CA PHE A 346 13.81 19.02 21.37
C PHE A 346 12.80 17.93 21.70
N ARG A 347 11.58 18.03 21.16
CA ARG A 347 10.49 17.08 21.32
C ARG A 347 10.91 15.69 20.83
N GLY A 348 11.49 15.60 19.64
CA GLY A 348 12.02 14.35 19.09
C GLY A 348 13.13 13.76 19.95
N ILE A 349 14.13 14.56 20.32
CA ILE A 349 15.25 14.13 21.18
C ILE A 349 14.74 13.63 22.54
N TYR A 350 13.79 14.35 23.16
CA TYR A 350 13.22 13.97 24.45
C TYR A 350 12.42 12.66 24.38
N LEU A 351 11.60 12.46 23.33
CA LEU A 351 10.87 11.21 23.13
C LEU A 351 11.80 10.02 22.88
N SER A 352 12.88 10.22 22.11
CA SER A 352 13.94 9.20 21.93
C SER A 352 14.64 8.87 23.25
N LEU A 353 14.96 9.89 24.05
CA LEU A 353 15.54 9.73 25.38
C LEU A 353 14.58 8.95 26.31
N ARG A 354 13.29 9.29 26.29
CA ARG A 354 12.23 8.58 27.02
C ARG A 354 12.20 7.10 26.64
N LYS A 355 12.21 6.79 25.33
CA LYS A 355 12.21 5.40 24.83
C LYS A 355 13.46 4.63 25.26
N LYS A 356 14.64 5.25 25.20
CA LYS A 356 15.90 4.64 25.66
C LYS A 356 15.84 4.20 27.12
N PHE A 357 15.20 4.99 27.99
CA PHE A 357 15.02 4.61 29.39
C PHE A 357 14.01 3.49 29.58
N ILE A 358 12.92 3.50 28.82
CA ILE A 358 11.94 2.41 28.82
C ILE A 358 12.61 1.10 28.37
N ASP A 359 13.43 1.14 27.32
CA ASP A 359 14.20 -0.02 26.85
C ASP A 359 15.19 -0.52 27.92
N GLY A 360 15.86 0.42 28.60
CA GLY A 360 16.74 0.12 29.72
C GLY A 360 16.02 -0.53 30.91
N LEU A 361 14.77 -0.18 31.19
CA LEU A 361 13.97 -0.84 32.23
C LEU A 361 13.69 -2.30 31.91
N VAL A 362 13.27 -2.55 30.67
CA VAL A 362 12.94 -3.89 30.24
C VAL A 362 14.19 -4.76 30.21
N ALA A 363 15.31 -4.23 29.71
CA ALA A 363 16.57 -4.94 29.60
C ALA A 363 17.22 -5.26 30.97
N ASN A 364 17.10 -4.38 31.96
CA ASN A 364 17.73 -4.55 33.28
C ASN A 364 16.76 -5.08 34.36
N SER A 365 15.60 -5.61 33.96
CA SER A 365 14.66 -6.21 34.90
C SER A 365 15.13 -7.61 35.33
N ASP A 366 14.84 -8.02 36.56
CA ASP A 366 15.02 -9.42 37.03
C ASP A 366 14.04 -10.41 36.34
N CYS A 367 13.45 -10.01 35.20
CA CYS A 367 12.66 -10.91 34.39
C CYS A 367 13.60 -11.99 33.83
N SER A 368 13.55 -13.20 34.42
CA SER A 368 14.16 -14.42 33.87
C SER A 368 13.48 -14.91 32.57
N SER A 369 12.87 -13.99 31.83
CA SER A 369 12.30 -14.19 30.50
C SER A 369 13.38 -14.52 29.48
N ALA A 370 12.99 -15.21 28.41
CA ALA A 370 13.84 -15.43 27.25
C ALA A 370 14.47 -14.11 26.77
N SER A 371 15.78 -14.14 26.55
CA SER A 371 16.49 -13.02 25.93
C SER A 371 16.06 -12.85 24.48
N VAL A 372 16.27 -11.65 23.95
CA VAL A 372 16.00 -11.35 22.53
C VAL A 372 16.73 -12.34 21.62
N ASP A 373 17.99 -12.65 21.93
CA ASP A 373 18.81 -13.56 21.12
C ASP A 373 18.29 -15.00 21.18
N GLU A 374 17.81 -15.47 22.34
CA GLU A 374 17.21 -16.81 22.48
C GLU A 374 15.90 -16.94 21.68
N LEU A 375 15.07 -15.89 21.66
CA LEU A 375 13.82 -15.86 20.91
C LEU A 375 14.11 -15.86 19.40
N LEU A 376 14.98 -14.97 18.93
CA LEU A 376 15.36 -14.91 17.51
C LEU A 376 16.02 -16.20 17.02
N ALA A 377 16.87 -16.83 17.85
CA ALA A 377 17.49 -18.12 17.52
C ALA A 377 16.48 -19.28 17.45
N SER A 378 15.32 -19.11 18.06
CA SER A 378 14.20 -20.05 18.01
C SER A 378 13.12 -19.62 17.00
N GLU A 379 13.46 -18.72 16.07
CA GLU A 379 12.58 -18.17 15.02
C GLU A 379 11.35 -17.39 15.53
N HIS A 380 11.36 -16.98 16.81
CA HIS A 380 10.32 -16.15 17.43
C HIS A 380 10.59 -14.66 17.26
N GLN A 381 9.52 -13.88 17.14
CA GLN A 381 9.57 -12.41 17.04
C GLN A 381 9.38 -11.78 18.44
N PRO A 382 10.41 -11.13 19.00
CA PRO A 382 10.30 -10.45 20.29
C PRO A 382 9.53 -9.13 20.15
N HIS A 383 8.67 -8.81 21.12
CA HIS A 383 7.94 -7.54 21.19
C HIS A 383 8.72 -6.43 21.88
N PHE A 384 9.67 -6.79 22.75
CA PHE A 384 10.45 -5.83 23.53
C PHE A 384 11.91 -5.79 23.08
N ILE A 385 12.11 -5.42 21.81
CA ILE A 385 13.44 -5.21 21.23
C ILE A 385 13.78 -3.71 21.16
N SER A 386 14.99 -3.34 21.57
CA SER A 386 15.45 -1.95 21.47
C SER A 386 15.99 -1.66 20.07
N ALA A 387 15.90 -0.40 19.62
CA ALA A 387 16.49 0.01 18.34
C ALA A 387 18.00 -0.30 18.28
N THR A 388 18.72 -0.14 19.39
CA THR A 388 20.14 -0.50 19.52
C THR A 388 20.37 -1.98 19.29
N THR A 389 19.52 -2.85 19.85
CA THR A 389 19.61 -4.31 19.65
C THR A 389 19.32 -4.68 18.20
N VAL A 390 18.32 -4.07 17.57
CA VAL A 390 18.04 -4.27 16.14
C VAL A 390 19.24 -3.85 15.29
N LEU A 391 19.82 -2.67 15.56
CA LEU A 391 20.99 -2.18 14.84
C LEU A 391 22.19 -3.12 15.05
N GLY A 392 22.48 -3.52 16.29
CA GLY A 392 23.55 -4.46 16.61
C GLY A 392 23.39 -5.82 15.92
N ASN A 393 22.17 -6.37 15.90
CA ASN A 393 21.85 -7.61 15.17
C ASN A 393 22.02 -7.46 13.65
N ASN A 394 21.88 -6.24 13.15
CA ASN A 394 22.19 -5.89 11.77
C ASN A 394 23.67 -5.51 11.56
N GLY A 395 24.54 -5.62 12.56
CA GLY A 395 25.96 -5.27 12.47
C GLY A 395 26.23 -3.76 12.43
N ILE A 396 25.32 -2.96 12.99
CA ILE A 396 25.45 -1.50 13.14
C ILE A 396 25.61 -1.19 14.63
N ASP A 397 26.81 -0.79 15.03
CA ASP A 397 27.10 -0.36 16.41
C ASP A 397 26.84 1.15 16.57
N ILE A 398 26.16 1.55 17.65
CA ILE A 398 25.93 2.96 17.95
C ILE A 398 27.23 3.58 18.51
N PRO A 399 27.74 4.68 17.93
CA PRO A 399 28.94 5.38 18.37
C PRO A 399 28.82 5.85 19.81
N THR A 400 29.89 5.63 20.57
CA THR A 400 30.10 6.20 21.91
C THR A 400 30.95 7.46 21.87
N ASN A 401 31.56 7.78 20.72
CA ASN A 401 32.42 8.95 20.52
C ASN A 401 32.49 9.37 19.03
N GLN A 402 33.10 10.53 18.77
CA GLN A 402 33.20 11.13 17.43
C GLN A 402 34.03 10.31 16.44
N SER A 403 35.03 9.53 16.85
CA SER A 403 35.78 8.66 15.93
C SER A 403 34.95 7.47 15.44
N GLU A 404 33.93 7.08 16.21
CA GLU A 404 33.01 6.00 15.85
C GLU A 404 31.85 6.50 14.97
N THR A 405 31.57 7.81 14.89
CA THR A 405 30.51 8.33 14.02
C THR A 405 30.83 8.15 12.54
N ASP A 406 32.10 8.27 12.14
CA ASP A 406 32.52 8.00 10.77
C ASP A 406 32.41 6.50 10.44
N ALA A 407 32.69 5.63 11.41
CA ALA A 407 32.50 4.18 11.28
C ALA A 407 31.01 3.81 11.18
N LEU A 408 30.13 4.46 11.95
CA LEU A 408 28.68 4.32 11.83
C LEU A 408 28.19 4.81 10.46
N ALA A 409 28.63 5.98 10.02
CA ALA A 409 28.26 6.52 8.71
C ALA A 409 28.71 5.56 7.59
N ALA A 410 29.90 4.98 7.70
CA ALA A 410 30.39 3.96 6.78
C ALA A 410 29.57 2.64 6.85
N ALA A 411 29.21 2.16 8.05
CA ALA A 411 28.41 0.97 8.23
C ALA A 411 26.98 1.15 7.70
N GLY A 412 26.35 2.29 8.00
CA GLY A 412 25.04 2.67 7.45
C GLY A 412 25.08 2.76 5.94
N LYS A 413 26.09 3.43 5.37
CA LYS A 413 26.30 3.49 3.92
C LYS A 413 26.51 2.10 3.31
N ALA A 414 27.28 1.22 3.96
CA ALA A 414 27.49 -0.14 3.49
C ALA A 414 26.18 -0.95 3.46
N LYS A 415 25.30 -0.76 4.46
CA LYS A 415 23.98 -1.40 4.50
C LYS A 415 23.02 -0.84 3.46
N MET A 416 23.00 0.47 3.26
CA MET A 416 22.25 1.09 2.16
C MET A 416 22.74 0.57 0.81
N ASN A 417 24.05 0.52 0.58
CA ASN A 417 24.64 -0.04 -0.63
C ASN A 417 24.29 -1.52 -0.83
N ALA A 418 24.24 -2.32 0.24
CA ALA A 418 23.81 -3.71 0.18
C ALA A 418 22.31 -3.85 -0.15
N SER A 419 21.47 -2.92 0.31
CA SER A 419 20.05 -2.85 -0.06
C SER A 419 19.89 -2.50 -1.55
N TYR A 420 20.69 -1.55 -2.05
CA TYR A 420 20.71 -1.20 -3.47
C TYR A 420 21.15 -2.37 -4.34
N GLU A 421 22.22 -3.07 -3.94
CA GLU A 421 22.68 -4.31 -4.59
C GLU A 421 21.54 -5.33 -4.67
N THR A 422 20.91 -5.64 -3.55
CA THR A 422 19.82 -6.64 -3.47
C THR A 422 18.67 -6.27 -4.40
N THR A 423 18.31 -4.99 -4.43
CA THR A 423 17.24 -4.47 -5.30
C THR A 423 17.62 -4.58 -6.78
N CYS A 424 18.82 -4.15 -7.15
CA CYS A 424 19.31 -4.26 -8.53
C CYS A 424 19.44 -5.71 -9.00
N GLN A 425 19.88 -6.63 -8.13
CA GLN A 425 19.90 -8.05 -8.40
C GLN A 425 18.50 -8.65 -8.60
N ALA A 426 17.50 -8.17 -7.87
CA ALA A 426 16.12 -8.64 -8.04
C ALA A 426 15.56 -8.35 -9.45
N TYR A 427 15.98 -7.25 -10.09
CA TYR A 427 15.59 -6.95 -11.47
C TYR A 427 16.30 -7.82 -12.51
N ALA A 428 17.44 -8.42 -12.18
CA ALA A 428 18.25 -9.16 -13.15
C ALA A 428 17.50 -10.31 -13.83
N ALA A 429 16.57 -10.97 -13.13
CA ALA A 429 15.73 -12.02 -13.73
C ALA A 429 14.83 -11.48 -14.85
N GLN A 430 14.29 -10.26 -14.67
CA GLN A 430 13.49 -9.59 -15.67
C GLN A 430 14.34 -9.12 -16.85
N TRP A 431 15.50 -8.51 -16.60
CA TRP A 431 16.40 -8.05 -17.67
C TRP A 431 16.85 -9.19 -18.59
N ARG A 432 17.16 -10.37 -18.02
CA ARG A 432 17.48 -11.57 -18.81
C ARG A 432 16.35 -11.95 -19.77
N LYS A 433 15.10 -11.84 -19.32
CA LYS A 433 13.92 -12.12 -20.13
C LYS A 433 13.70 -11.04 -21.21
N GLU A 434 13.93 -9.78 -20.88
CA GLU A 434 13.80 -8.66 -21.83
C GLU A 434 14.87 -8.67 -22.92
N LEU A 435 16.06 -9.19 -22.60
CA LEU A 435 17.20 -9.38 -23.51
C LEU A 435 17.29 -10.81 -24.08
N GLU A 436 16.26 -11.64 -23.90
CA GLU A 436 16.26 -13.02 -24.38
C GLU A 436 16.46 -13.09 -25.90
N GLY A 437 17.40 -13.94 -26.34
CA GLY A 437 17.73 -14.13 -27.75
C GLY A 437 18.63 -13.05 -28.38
N CYS A 438 19.08 -12.06 -27.60
CA CYS A 438 20.00 -11.02 -28.09
C CYS A 438 21.48 -11.43 -28.05
N TYR A 439 21.85 -12.23 -27.05
CA TYR A 439 23.22 -12.63 -26.76
C TYR A 439 23.23 -14.11 -26.41
N ASP A 440 24.38 -14.78 -26.58
CA ASP A 440 24.55 -16.10 -25.99
C ASP A 440 24.51 -16.00 -24.45
N PRO A 441 24.17 -17.10 -23.75
CA PRO A 441 23.99 -17.07 -22.30
C PRO A 441 25.21 -16.55 -21.52
N THR A 442 26.43 -16.80 -21.99
CA THR A 442 27.64 -16.36 -21.27
C THR A 442 27.84 -14.86 -21.41
N THR A 443 27.68 -14.32 -22.62
CA THR A 443 27.74 -12.86 -22.82
C THR A 443 26.59 -12.15 -22.11
N LEU A 444 25.39 -12.72 -22.10
CA LEU A 444 24.24 -12.14 -21.41
C LEU A 444 24.50 -11.98 -19.91
N GLU A 445 25.09 -12.99 -19.24
CA GLU A 445 25.42 -12.86 -17.81
C GLU A 445 26.45 -11.74 -17.55
N SER A 446 27.50 -11.62 -18.38
CA SER A 446 28.47 -10.53 -18.25
C SER A 446 27.83 -9.14 -18.44
N ILE A 447 26.87 -9.02 -19.36
CA ILE A 447 26.11 -7.78 -19.56
C ILE A 447 25.27 -7.47 -18.31
N ILE A 448 24.56 -8.47 -17.78
CA ILE A 448 23.70 -8.32 -16.61
C ILE A 448 24.51 -7.89 -15.38
N GLU A 449 25.70 -8.46 -15.17
CA GLU A 449 26.62 -8.04 -14.09
C GLU A 449 26.98 -6.56 -14.19
N LYS A 450 27.33 -6.07 -15.39
CA LYS A 450 27.64 -4.64 -15.60
C LYS A 450 26.41 -3.75 -15.46
N MET A 451 25.23 -4.21 -15.87
CA MET A 451 23.98 -3.48 -15.65
C MET A 451 23.61 -3.37 -14.17
N ILE A 452 23.89 -4.41 -13.36
CA ILE A 452 23.73 -4.32 -11.90
C ILE A 452 24.61 -3.20 -11.34
N GLU A 453 25.86 -3.07 -11.81
CA GLU A 453 26.75 -1.97 -11.38
C GLU A 453 26.24 -0.59 -11.79
N VAL A 454 25.75 -0.42 -13.03
CA VAL A 454 25.10 0.85 -13.44
C VAL A 454 23.91 1.15 -12.53
N CYS A 455 23.07 0.15 -12.24
CA CYS A 455 21.91 0.28 -11.36
C CYS A 455 22.26 0.78 -9.96
N LYS A 456 23.29 0.19 -9.36
CA LYS A 456 23.80 0.59 -8.03
C LYS A 456 24.40 1.98 -8.03
N ASN A 457 25.15 2.33 -9.08
CA ASN A 457 25.74 3.65 -9.25
C ASN A 457 24.69 4.73 -9.60
N GLY A 458 23.47 4.32 -9.93
CA GLY A 458 22.28 5.17 -10.02
C GLY A 458 21.40 5.18 -8.78
N ALA A 459 21.76 4.47 -7.71
CA ALA A 459 20.99 4.40 -6.47
C ALA A 459 21.50 5.39 -5.42
N ASP A 460 20.57 6.06 -4.73
CA ASP A 460 20.85 6.94 -3.59
C ASP A 460 19.60 7.13 -2.71
N GLU A 461 19.66 8.05 -1.75
CA GLU A 461 18.53 8.34 -0.84
C GLU A 461 17.25 8.76 -1.57
N SER A 462 17.37 9.44 -2.72
CA SER A 462 16.24 9.80 -3.58
C SER A 462 15.88 8.73 -4.61
N HIS A 463 16.77 7.78 -4.85
CA HIS A 463 16.64 6.67 -5.81
C HIS A 463 16.90 5.31 -5.14
N PRO A 464 16.14 4.94 -4.10
CA PRO A 464 16.45 3.73 -3.32
C PRO A 464 16.29 2.44 -4.14
N PHE A 465 15.58 2.50 -5.27
CA PHE A 465 15.35 1.37 -6.16
C PHE A 465 16.30 1.32 -7.36
N GLY A 466 17.34 2.15 -7.38
CA GLY A 466 18.31 2.22 -8.48
C GLY A 466 17.77 2.87 -9.75
N ALA A 467 18.64 3.00 -10.76
CA ALA A 467 18.33 3.66 -12.03
C ALA A 467 19.08 3.02 -13.21
N SER A 468 18.54 3.11 -14.43
CA SER A 468 19.21 2.56 -15.63
C SER A 468 20.35 3.44 -16.15
N SER A 469 20.68 4.50 -15.41
CA SER A 469 21.82 5.37 -15.62
C SER A 469 22.39 5.79 -14.27
N ILE A 470 23.66 6.16 -14.24
CA ILE A 470 24.35 6.53 -13.00
C ILE A 470 23.91 7.90 -12.49
N SER A 471 24.15 8.16 -11.19
CA SER A 471 24.00 9.48 -10.58
C SER A 471 24.99 10.49 -11.20
N PRO A 472 24.66 11.80 -11.30
CA PRO A 472 25.58 12.83 -11.78
C PRO A 472 26.91 12.94 -11.01
N THR A 473 26.97 12.39 -9.80
CA THR A 473 28.17 12.37 -8.96
C THR A 473 28.98 11.08 -9.06
N SER A 474 28.45 10.07 -9.74
CA SER A 474 29.15 8.80 -9.97
C SER A 474 30.27 8.96 -11.00
N THR A 475 31.34 8.20 -10.81
CA THR A 475 32.49 8.14 -11.74
C THR A 475 32.64 6.75 -12.36
N TYR A 476 31.58 5.94 -12.35
CA TYR A 476 31.59 4.61 -12.95
C TYR A 476 31.81 4.70 -14.47
N GLU A 477 32.40 3.66 -15.07
CA GLU A 477 32.86 3.69 -16.46
C GLU A 477 31.71 3.67 -17.49
N TYR A 478 30.58 3.05 -17.16
CA TYR A 478 29.36 3.06 -17.99
C TYR A 478 28.34 4.02 -17.37
N GLU A 479 27.87 4.98 -18.14
CA GLU A 479 26.90 5.97 -17.66
C GLU A 479 25.46 5.43 -17.73
N SER A 480 25.22 4.44 -18.60
CA SER A 480 23.89 3.87 -18.83
C SER A 480 23.89 2.38 -19.17
N PHE A 481 22.72 1.74 -19.08
CA PHE A 481 22.53 0.39 -19.62
C PHE A 481 22.81 0.31 -21.12
N GLN A 482 22.56 1.38 -21.88
CA GLN A 482 22.85 1.39 -23.31
C GLN A 482 24.37 1.36 -23.55
N ASP A 483 25.16 2.06 -22.74
CA ASP A 483 26.62 2.08 -22.85
C ASP A 483 27.20 0.68 -22.61
N VAL A 484 26.64 -0.04 -21.64
CA VAL A 484 27.00 -1.44 -21.39
C VAL A 484 26.70 -2.29 -22.63
N LEU A 485 25.51 -2.17 -23.20
CA LEU A 485 25.12 -2.95 -24.37
C LEU A 485 25.91 -2.59 -25.62
N ASP A 486 26.31 -1.33 -25.78
CA ASP A 486 27.07 -0.83 -26.94
C ASP A 486 28.50 -1.40 -26.99
N GLU A 487 29.07 -1.79 -25.85
CA GLU A 487 30.34 -2.53 -25.80
C GLU A 487 30.22 -3.92 -26.46
N TYR A 488 29.06 -4.57 -26.29
CA TYR A 488 28.79 -5.90 -26.81
C TYR A 488 28.03 -5.76 -28.13
N SER A 489 28.77 -5.65 -29.24
CA SER A 489 28.23 -5.55 -30.60
C SER A 489 27.09 -6.56 -30.82
N ALA A 490 25.84 -6.10 -30.73
CA ALA A 490 24.69 -6.98 -30.79
C ALA A 490 24.56 -7.59 -32.19
N SER A 491 24.09 -8.84 -32.25
CA SER A 491 23.79 -9.52 -33.52
C SER A 491 22.49 -9.01 -34.18
N ALA A 492 21.74 -8.11 -33.53
CA ALA A 492 20.53 -7.49 -34.06
C ALA A 492 20.35 -6.03 -33.58
N ALA A 493 19.85 -5.16 -34.48
CA ALA A 493 19.54 -3.75 -34.19
C ALA A 493 18.45 -3.52 -33.11
N THR A 494 17.81 -4.60 -32.63
CA THR A 494 16.74 -4.57 -31.63
C THR A 494 17.20 -4.94 -30.21
N CYS A 495 18.50 -5.12 -29.98
CA CYS A 495 19.05 -5.46 -28.66
C CYS A 495 19.59 -4.19 -28.02
N THR A 496 18.72 -3.54 -27.25
CA THR A 496 18.88 -2.17 -26.77
C THR A 496 18.31 -2.05 -25.36
N ALA A 497 18.83 -1.10 -24.59
CA ALA A 497 18.34 -0.79 -23.26
C ALA A 497 16.88 -0.32 -23.28
N ASP A 498 16.35 0.13 -24.42
CA ASP A 498 14.95 0.52 -24.56
C ASP A 498 13.97 -0.67 -24.45
N LYS A 499 14.45 -1.91 -24.36
CA LYS A 499 13.62 -3.07 -24.00
C LYS A 499 13.41 -3.21 -22.49
N ILE A 500 14.21 -2.51 -21.69
CA ILE A 500 14.22 -2.64 -20.24
C ILE A 500 13.20 -1.66 -19.67
N THR A 501 12.20 -2.19 -18.95
CA THR A 501 11.11 -1.34 -18.43
C THR A 501 11.49 -0.63 -17.13
N THR A 502 12.41 -1.23 -16.36
CA THR A 502 12.71 -0.86 -14.97
C THR A 502 14.17 -1.22 -14.62
N PRO A 503 14.88 -0.39 -13.83
CA PRO A 503 14.48 0.94 -13.37
C PRO A 503 14.54 1.98 -14.49
N LYS A 504 13.95 3.16 -14.27
CA LYS A 504 14.04 4.29 -15.22
C LYS A 504 15.43 4.97 -15.14
N PRO A 505 15.82 5.78 -16.14
CA PRO A 505 17.01 6.60 -16.03
C PRO A 505 16.97 7.50 -14.79
N TYR A 506 18.14 7.85 -14.25
CA TYR A 506 18.28 8.57 -12.97
C TYR A 506 17.42 9.84 -12.93
N ASN A 507 17.50 10.70 -13.95
CA ASN A 507 16.74 11.95 -14.02
C ASN A 507 15.29 11.80 -14.54
N GLN A 508 14.78 10.57 -14.62
CA GLN A 508 13.47 10.25 -15.23
C GLN A 508 12.62 9.39 -14.29
N GLN A 509 12.84 9.51 -12.98
CA GLN A 509 12.00 8.81 -12.01
C GLN A 509 10.59 9.39 -11.99
N THR A 510 9.63 8.52 -11.69
CA THR A 510 8.27 8.97 -11.46
C THR A 510 8.10 9.34 -9.99
N ILE A 511 7.77 10.60 -9.73
CA ILE A 511 7.50 11.12 -8.39
C ILE A 511 5.99 11.29 -8.21
N TYR A 512 5.41 10.59 -7.24
CA TYR A 512 3.97 10.56 -7.01
C TYR A 512 3.50 11.42 -5.83
N SER A 513 4.40 11.85 -4.94
CA SER A 513 4.06 12.55 -3.71
C SER A 513 4.73 13.93 -3.64
N ALA A 514 4.07 14.87 -2.99
CA ALA A 514 4.68 16.16 -2.66
C ALA A 514 5.75 15.99 -1.56
N LYS A 515 6.88 16.69 -1.69
CA LYS A 515 7.96 16.71 -0.70
C LYS A 515 7.73 17.84 0.31
N PRO A 516 7.68 17.58 1.63
CA PRO A 516 7.57 18.66 2.61
C PRO A 516 8.90 19.43 2.70
N VAL A 517 8.84 20.75 2.56
CA VAL A 517 9.99 21.64 2.63
C VAL A 517 9.82 22.64 3.78
N TRP A 518 10.77 22.62 4.72
CA TRP A 518 10.76 23.47 5.92
C TRP A 518 11.74 24.64 5.86
N ALA A 519 12.65 24.65 4.89
CA ALA A 519 13.72 25.63 4.74
C ALA A 519 13.98 25.90 3.25
N LYS A 520 15.13 26.47 2.90
CA LYS A 520 15.51 26.69 1.51
C LYS A 520 15.54 25.35 0.75
N PRO A 521 14.83 25.21 -0.39
CA PRO A 521 14.92 24.01 -1.24
C PRO A 521 16.34 23.77 -1.75
N ASP A 522 16.61 22.54 -2.18
CA ASP A 522 17.91 22.19 -2.75
C ASP A 522 18.18 22.96 -4.05
N SER A 523 19.45 23.07 -4.46
CA SER A 523 19.85 23.88 -5.62
C SER A 523 19.08 23.50 -6.91
N CYS A 524 18.98 22.20 -7.20
CA CYS A 524 18.26 21.72 -8.36
C CYS A 524 16.73 21.98 -8.26
N GLU A 525 16.14 21.95 -7.06
CA GLU A 525 14.72 22.26 -6.87
C GLU A 525 14.49 23.76 -7.15
N CYS A 526 15.39 24.61 -6.66
CA CYS A 526 15.37 26.03 -6.97
C CYS A 526 15.54 26.33 -8.46
N GLU A 527 16.41 25.59 -9.16
CA GLU A 527 16.53 25.69 -10.62
C GLU A 527 15.21 25.32 -11.32
N LYS A 528 14.56 24.22 -10.90
CA LYS A 528 13.29 23.78 -11.48
C LYS A 528 12.14 24.75 -11.19
N ILE A 529 12.05 25.26 -9.97
CA ILE A 529 11.10 26.32 -9.58
C ILE A 529 11.25 27.54 -10.50
N ASN A 530 12.48 27.98 -10.74
CA ASN A 530 12.77 29.12 -11.63
C ASN A 530 12.47 28.81 -13.10
N LEU A 531 12.75 27.58 -13.55
CA LEU A 531 12.44 27.13 -14.91
C LEU A 531 10.93 27.15 -15.18
N VAL A 532 10.14 26.52 -14.31
CA VAL A 532 8.67 26.45 -14.45
C VAL A 532 8.06 27.86 -14.39
N TYR A 533 8.62 28.73 -13.54
CA TYR A 533 8.21 30.14 -13.52
C TYR A 533 8.51 30.87 -14.82
N THR A 534 9.69 30.66 -15.40
CA THR A 534 10.06 31.27 -16.69
C THR A 534 9.11 30.83 -17.80
N GLN A 535 8.71 29.54 -17.81
CA GLN A 535 7.71 29.02 -18.74
C GLN A 535 6.34 29.68 -18.53
N TYR A 536 5.91 29.87 -17.28
CA TYR A 536 4.70 30.63 -16.98
C TYR A 536 4.79 32.06 -17.51
N GLN A 537 5.91 32.75 -17.30
CA GLN A 537 6.07 34.14 -17.74
C GLN A 537 5.93 34.29 -19.26
N ALA A 538 6.42 33.32 -20.03
CA ALA A 538 6.30 33.31 -21.49
C ALA A 538 4.84 33.25 -21.99
N ASP A 539 3.94 32.59 -21.24
CA ASP A 539 2.52 32.41 -21.60
C ASP A 539 1.55 33.10 -20.61
N SER A 540 2.05 34.04 -19.79
CA SER A 540 1.31 34.58 -18.64
C SER A 540 -0.03 35.25 -19.01
N SER A 541 -0.22 35.72 -20.24
CA SER A 541 -1.48 36.29 -20.72
C SER A 541 -2.65 35.29 -20.75
N ASN A 542 -2.38 33.98 -20.76
CA ASN A 542 -3.40 32.93 -20.79
C ASN A 542 -3.85 32.47 -19.39
N TYR A 543 -3.22 32.97 -18.32
CA TYR A 543 -3.42 32.51 -16.96
C TYR A 543 -3.63 33.68 -16.01
N SER A 544 -4.52 33.52 -15.02
CA SER A 544 -4.77 34.58 -14.04
C SER A 544 -3.65 34.75 -13.00
N GLY A 545 -2.74 33.78 -12.90
CA GLY A 545 -1.62 33.74 -11.96
C GLY A 545 -0.81 32.45 -12.11
N PHE A 546 0.24 32.30 -11.31
CA PHE A 546 1.06 31.08 -11.33
C PHE A 546 0.27 29.88 -10.80
N ALA A 547 -0.59 30.08 -9.81
CA ALA A 547 -1.52 29.07 -9.31
C ALA A 547 -2.45 28.52 -10.41
N ASP A 548 -3.04 29.41 -11.22
CA ASP A 548 -3.91 29.04 -12.35
C ASP A 548 -3.13 28.31 -13.45
N TYR A 549 -1.87 28.71 -13.68
CA TYR A 549 -0.95 27.98 -14.55
C TYR A 549 -0.66 26.57 -14.05
N MET A 550 -0.37 26.41 -12.76
CA MET A 550 -0.09 25.11 -12.15
C MET A 550 -1.30 24.17 -12.23
N HIS A 551 -2.49 24.69 -11.91
CA HIS A 551 -3.73 23.92 -11.99
C HIS A 551 -4.07 23.55 -13.44
N LYS A 552 -4.12 24.52 -14.36
CA LYS A 552 -4.52 24.24 -15.76
C LYS A 552 -3.52 23.37 -16.50
N LYS A 553 -2.21 23.62 -16.34
CA LYS A 553 -1.16 22.93 -17.11
C LYS A 553 -0.74 21.60 -16.50
N PHE A 554 -0.65 21.52 -15.17
CA PHE A 554 -0.14 20.33 -14.48
C PHE A 554 -1.19 19.60 -13.65
N GLN A 555 -2.43 20.11 -13.56
CA GLN A 555 -3.48 19.57 -12.68
C GLN A 555 -3.04 19.50 -11.21
N MET A 556 -2.25 20.50 -10.79
CA MET A 556 -1.71 20.59 -9.43
C MET A 556 -2.19 21.88 -8.75
N GLU A 557 -2.82 21.72 -7.59
CA GLU A 557 -3.20 22.83 -6.73
C GLU A 557 -1.97 23.41 -6.01
N PHE A 558 -1.65 24.68 -6.27
CA PHE A 558 -0.53 25.36 -5.62
C PHE A 558 -0.78 26.86 -5.53
N SER A 559 -0.78 27.43 -4.32
CA SER A 559 -1.12 28.85 -4.13
C SER A 559 0.01 29.79 -4.54
N ASP A 560 -0.33 30.97 -5.09
CA ASP A 560 0.64 32.02 -5.43
C ASP A 560 1.43 32.52 -4.20
N SER A 561 0.83 32.50 -3.00
CA SER A 561 1.50 32.91 -1.77
C SER A 561 2.65 31.96 -1.40
N LEU A 562 2.40 30.64 -1.38
CA LEU A 562 3.42 29.63 -1.13
C LEU A 562 4.52 29.67 -2.19
N PHE A 563 4.15 29.89 -3.46
CA PHE A 563 5.12 30.04 -4.55
C PHE A 563 6.07 31.22 -4.34
N ASN A 564 5.54 32.39 -3.96
CA ASN A 564 6.38 33.55 -3.67
C ASN A 564 7.32 33.30 -2.49
N THR A 565 6.88 32.58 -1.46
CA THR A 565 7.74 32.14 -0.37
C THR A 565 8.88 31.25 -0.87
N LEU A 566 8.59 30.23 -1.69
CA LEU A 566 9.62 29.37 -2.29
C LEU A 566 10.63 30.14 -3.14
N LYS A 567 10.17 31.11 -3.95
CA LYS A 567 11.09 31.96 -4.73
C LYS A 567 12.00 32.80 -3.84
N ASN A 568 11.47 33.39 -2.78
CA ASN A 568 12.25 34.18 -1.85
C ASN A 568 13.29 33.31 -1.12
N LEU A 569 12.90 32.11 -0.68
CA LEU A 569 13.79 31.09 -0.14
C LEU A 569 14.94 30.76 -1.10
N CYS A 570 14.62 30.46 -2.36
CA CYS A 570 15.62 30.14 -3.39
C CYS A 570 16.57 31.31 -3.69
N ALA A 571 16.07 32.55 -3.64
CA ALA A 571 16.86 33.76 -3.79
C ALA A 571 17.72 34.10 -2.56
N GLY A 572 17.63 33.33 -1.47
CA GLY A 572 18.33 33.62 -0.20
C GLY A 572 17.67 34.74 0.62
N ASN A 573 16.47 35.18 0.25
CA ASN A 573 15.72 36.24 0.91
C ASN A 573 14.75 35.65 1.95
N ASN A 574 15.28 34.94 2.95
CA ASN A 574 14.45 34.17 3.90
C ASN A 574 13.94 34.97 5.11
N GLY A 575 14.01 36.30 5.06
CA GLY A 575 13.80 37.14 6.24
C GLY A 575 14.86 36.88 7.30
N SER A 576 14.50 37.02 8.58
CA SER A 576 15.39 36.74 9.72
C SER A 576 15.33 35.27 10.19
N CYS A 577 14.56 34.41 9.52
CA CYS A 577 14.36 33.01 9.92
C CYS A 577 15.08 32.06 8.97
N SER A 578 15.60 30.96 9.51
CA SER A 578 16.14 29.86 8.70
C SER A 578 15.03 28.90 8.24
N TYR A 579 13.99 28.73 9.05
CA TYR A 579 12.90 27.79 8.82
C TYR A 579 11.53 28.45 8.66
N LEU A 580 10.58 27.67 8.13
CA LEU A 580 9.18 28.03 7.97
C LEU A 580 8.35 27.55 9.17
N LYS A 581 7.26 28.27 9.47
CA LYS A 581 6.31 27.87 10.54
C LYS A 581 5.57 26.56 10.23
N ALA A 582 5.32 26.32 8.95
CA ALA A 582 4.67 25.12 8.42
C ALA A 582 5.39 24.69 7.13
N PRO A 583 5.40 23.39 6.79
CA PRO A 583 6.08 22.92 5.60
C PRO A 583 5.31 23.35 4.36
N ILE A 584 6.04 23.70 3.31
CA ILE A 584 5.49 23.84 1.97
C ILE A 584 5.56 22.47 1.30
N LEU A 585 4.42 21.94 0.88
CA LEU A 585 4.37 20.69 0.12
C LEU A 585 4.78 20.99 -1.33
N LEU A 586 6.02 20.67 -1.68
CA LEU A 586 6.60 20.87 -2.99
C LEU A 586 6.03 19.85 -3.99
N PRO A 587 5.24 20.27 -4.99
CA PRO A 587 4.63 19.34 -5.93
C PRO A 587 5.69 18.59 -6.76
N PRO A 588 5.40 17.38 -7.27
CA PRO A 588 6.35 16.58 -8.07
C PRO A 588 7.00 17.36 -9.23
N VAL A 589 6.24 18.24 -9.90
CA VAL A 589 6.76 19.08 -11.01
C VAL A 589 7.87 20.05 -10.59
N LEU A 590 8.00 20.35 -9.30
CA LEU A 590 9.03 21.25 -8.76
C LEU A 590 10.16 20.48 -8.04
N GLN A 591 10.07 19.15 -7.94
CA GLN A 591 11.08 18.31 -7.29
C GLN A 591 12.19 17.91 -8.27
N CYS A 592 13.40 17.70 -7.75
CA CYS A 592 14.53 17.19 -8.51
C CYS A 592 14.31 15.78 -9.04
N TYR A 593 15.07 15.42 -10.08
CA TYR A 593 15.21 14.06 -10.61
C TYR A 593 13.91 13.38 -11.09
N SER A 594 12.80 14.11 -11.12
CA SER A 594 11.58 13.67 -11.77
C SER A 594 11.71 13.79 -13.28
N GLY A 595 11.10 12.85 -13.99
CA GLY A 595 10.85 13.01 -15.42
C GLY A 595 9.96 14.21 -15.74
N ASP A 596 9.72 14.42 -17.04
CA ASP A 596 8.78 15.43 -17.52
C ASP A 596 7.40 15.17 -16.89
N VAL A 597 6.70 16.25 -16.51
CA VAL A 597 5.31 16.15 -16.00
C VAL A 597 4.31 16.39 -17.13
N CYS A 598 4.68 17.25 -18.09
CA CYS A 598 3.96 17.44 -19.34
C CYS A 598 4.97 17.71 -20.45
N VAL A 599 4.67 17.26 -21.67
CA VAL A 599 5.49 17.48 -22.85
C VAL A 599 4.67 18.19 -23.92
N ASN A 600 5.28 19.14 -24.62
CA ASN A 600 4.62 19.85 -25.73
C ASN A 600 4.81 19.10 -27.06
N CYS A 601 4.07 19.52 -28.09
CA CYS A 601 4.14 18.88 -29.40
C CYS A 601 5.54 18.90 -30.03
N GLU A 602 6.31 19.97 -29.82
CA GLU A 602 7.69 20.08 -30.35
C GLU A 602 8.62 19.04 -29.73
N LYS A 603 8.56 18.88 -28.40
CA LYS A 603 9.39 17.92 -27.67
C LYS A 603 9.02 16.49 -28.05
N VAL A 604 7.73 16.19 -28.15
CA VAL A 604 7.26 14.85 -28.54
C VAL A 604 7.61 14.55 -29.99
N ASP A 605 7.47 15.51 -30.92
CA ASP A 605 7.90 15.31 -32.31
C ASP A 605 9.40 15.07 -32.41
N SER A 606 10.20 15.83 -31.65
CA SER A 606 11.66 15.63 -31.58
C SER A 606 12.03 14.21 -31.12
N VAL A 607 11.43 13.73 -30.03
CA VAL A 607 11.66 12.36 -29.52
C VAL A 607 11.13 11.31 -30.49
N PHE A 608 10.00 11.54 -31.15
CA PHE A 608 9.47 10.65 -32.18
C PHE A 608 10.40 10.56 -33.41
N ASN A 609 10.98 11.68 -33.83
CA ASN A 609 11.94 11.71 -34.92
C ASN A 609 13.24 11.00 -34.54
N LEU A 610 13.70 11.10 -33.29
CA LEU A 610 14.84 10.32 -32.77
C LEU A 610 14.52 8.83 -32.74
N PHE A 611 13.32 8.44 -32.30
CA PHE A 611 12.86 7.05 -32.33
C PHE A 611 12.91 6.46 -33.75
N LYS A 612 12.36 7.18 -34.74
CA LYS A 612 12.36 6.73 -36.15
C LYS A 612 13.77 6.58 -36.72
N GLN A 613 14.69 7.45 -36.30
CA GLN A 613 16.09 7.35 -36.69
C GLN A 613 16.79 6.15 -36.04
N LYS A 614 16.53 5.91 -34.75
CA LYS A 614 17.12 4.79 -34.01
C LYS A 614 16.55 3.43 -34.46
N TYR A 615 15.27 3.37 -34.80
CA TYR A 615 14.54 2.15 -35.14
C TYR A 615 13.84 2.25 -36.50
N PRO A 616 14.60 2.30 -37.62
CA PRO A 616 14.01 2.42 -38.94
C PRO A 616 13.11 1.22 -39.26
N GLY A 617 11.86 1.49 -39.66
CA GLY A 617 10.87 0.47 -40.02
C GLY A 617 10.05 -0.09 -38.85
N ILE A 618 10.37 0.26 -37.60
CA ILE A 618 9.52 -0.05 -36.45
C ILE A 618 8.51 1.09 -36.28
N LEU A 619 7.23 0.79 -36.45
CA LEU A 619 6.16 1.77 -36.32
C LEU A 619 5.11 1.28 -35.31
N PRO A 620 4.78 2.08 -34.29
CA PRO A 620 3.71 1.75 -33.34
C PRO A 620 2.33 1.89 -33.99
N VAL A 621 1.35 1.12 -33.51
CA VAL A 621 -0.07 1.20 -33.93
C VAL A 621 -1.01 1.19 -32.73
N ASN A 622 -2.21 1.77 -32.86
CA ASN A 622 -3.16 1.83 -31.73
C ASN A 622 -3.67 0.44 -31.30
N ILE A 623 -3.86 -0.47 -32.25
CA ILE A 623 -4.40 -1.81 -32.01
C ILE A 623 -3.45 -2.82 -32.64
N PRO A 624 -2.56 -3.45 -31.87
CA PRO A 624 -1.59 -4.40 -32.41
C PRO A 624 -2.27 -5.72 -32.80
N ALA A 625 -2.23 -6.06 -34.09
CA ALA A 625 -2.91 -7.25 -34.63
C ALA A 625 -2.21 -8.58 -34.28
N ASP A 626 -0.89 -8.56 -34.07
CA ASP A 626 -0.08 -9.75 -33.86
C ASP A 626 1.00 -9.55 -32.77
N SER A 627 1.74 -10.63 -32.48
CA SER A 627 2.78 -10.63 -31.43
C SER A 627 4.01 -9.79 -31.78
N ILE A 628 4.34 -9.62 -33.06
CA ILE A 628 5.47 -8.79 -33.50
C ILE A 628 5.09 -7.32 -33.31
N GLN A 629 3.89 -6.92 -33.73
CA GLN A 629 3.40 -5.57 -33.55
C GLN A 629 3.24 -5.21 -32.07
N ARG A 630 2.85 -6.16 -31.21
CA ARG A 630 2.87 -5.96 -29.74
C ARG A 630 4.27 -5.65 -29.21
N LYS A 631 5.30 -6.35 -29.69
CA LYS A 631 6.70 -6.07 -29.33
C LYS A 631 7.18 -4.71 -29.85
N ASN A 632 6.79 -4.32 -31.06
CA ASN A 632 7.09 -3.00 -31.61
C ASN A 632 6.46 -1.88 -30.79
N ASN A 633 5.19 -2.04 -30.40
CA ASN A 633 4.51 -1.10 -29.52
C ASN A 633 5.20 -1.00 -28.15
N LEU A 634 5.60 -2.14 -27.57
CA LEU A 634 6.29 -2.15 -26.27
C LEU A 634 7.65 -1.45 -26.34
N LEU A 635 8.43 -1.66 -27.40
CA LEU A 635 9.70 -0.95 -27.61
C LEU A 635 9.49 0.57 -27.71
N PHE A 636 8.47 0.99 -28.46
CA PHE A 636 8.10 2.39 -28.60
C PHE A 636 7.66 3.01 -27.26
N GLU A 637 6.78 2.31 -26.55
CA GLU A 637 6.31 2.67 -25.22
C GLU A 637 7.47 2.86 -24.25
N ASN A 638 8.39 1.89 -24.18
CA ASN A 638 9.54 1.95 -23.30
C ASN A 638 10.48 3.11 -23.65
N TYR A 639 10.77 3.33 -24.94
CA TYR A 639 11.60 4.45 -25.40
C TYR A 639 10.99 5.80 -25.00
N PHE A 640 9.68 5.98 -25.15
CA PHE A 640 9.01 7.22 -24.79
C PHE A 640 8.93 7.38 -23.27
N ASN A 641 8.62 6.32 -22.54
CA ASN A 641 8.58 6.32 -21.08
C ASN A 641 9.97 6.56 -20.47
N SER A 642 11.05 6.07 -21.07
CA SER A 642 12.43 6.36 -20.63
C SER A 642 12.85 7.79 -20.99
N SER A 643 12.37 8.32 -22.12
CA SER A 643 12.68 9.70 -22.56
C SER A 643 11.97 10.77 -21.72
N PHE A 644 10.78 10.46 -21.20
CA PHE A 644 9.93 11.43 -20.48
C PHE A 644 9.70 11.10 -19.00
N GLY A 645 10.07 9.90 -18.53
CA GLY A 645 9.81 9.45 -17.16
C GLY A 645 8.33 9.15 -16.86
N PHE A 646 7.53 8.98 -17.92
CA PHE A 646 6.14 8.59 -17.83
C PHE A 646 5.97 7.06 -17.70
N ASN A 647 4.72 6.66 -17.44
CA ASN A 647 4.26 5.28 -17.52
C ASN A 647 2.98 5.23 -18.37
N LYS A 648 3.15 5.36 -19.68
CA LYS A 648 2.08 5.51 -20.67
C LYS A 648 2.16 4.43 -21.72
N GLN A 649 1.00 3.97 -22.19
CA GLN A 649 0.93 2.97 -23.25
C GLN A 649 1.20 3.60 -24.62
N ALA A 650 1.66 2.77 -25.56
CA ALA A 650 1.86 3.21 -26.95
C ALA A 650 0.63 3.93 -27.56
N SER A 651 -0.59 3.46 -27.27
CA SER A 651 -1.85 4.06 -27.74
C SER A 651 -2.10 5.47 -27.19
N GLU A 652 -1.69 5.75 -25.95
CA GLU A 652 -1.81 7.08 -25.34
C GLU A 652 -0.87 8.07 -26.04
N TYR A 653 0.37 7.67 -26.30
CA TYR A 653 1.32 8.49 -27.04
C TYR A 653 0.90 8.72 -28.49
N LEU A 654 0.38 7.70 -29.17
CA LEU A 654 -0.17 7.83 -30.52
C LEU A 654 -1.34 8.79 -30.58
N THR A 655 -2.23 8.75 -29.57
CA THR A 655 -3.34 9.70 -29.45
C THR A 655 -2.83 11.13 -29.28
N PHE A 656 -1.79 11.33 -28.47
CA PHE A 656 -1.16 12.64 -28.28
C PHE A 656 -0.40 13.14 -29.52
N LEU A 657 0.35 12.28 -30.20
CA LEU A 657 1.00 12.59 -31.47
C LEU A 657 -0.02 13.07 -32.51
N ASN A 658 -1.17 12.39 -32.60
CA ASN A 658 -2.26 12.78 -33.49
C ASN A 658 -2.87 14.14 -33.11
N SER A 659 -3.06 14.45 -31.82
CA SER A 659 -3.56 15.77 -31.41
C SER A 659 -2.57 16.90 -31.71
N CYS A 660 -1.29 16.58 -31.82
CA CYS A 660 -0.21 17.46 -32.29
C CYS A 660 -0.08 17.54 -33.83
N ASN A 661 -0.98 16.90 -34.60
CA ASN A 661 -0.90 16.76 -36.06
C ASN A 661 0.38 16.07 -36.57
N ILE A 662 1.07 15.31 -35.72
CA ILE A 662 2.27 14.56 -36.09
C ILE A 662 1.83 13.26 -36.77
N GLN A 663 2.17 13.11 -38.05
CA GLN A 663 1.72 11.96 -38.84
C GLN A 663 2.45 10.68 -38.42
N VAL A 664 1.71 9.71 -37.88
CA VAL A 664 2.19 8.35 -37.65
C VAL A 664 1.63 7.45 -38.75
N THR A 665 2.49 6.99 -39.66
CA THR A 665 2.12 6.08 -40.76
C THR A 665 1.79 4.68 -40.23
N ASN A 666 0.56 4.48 -39.76
CA ASN A 666 -0.20 3.21 -39.71
C ASN A 666 -1.38 3.36 -38.72
N LEU A 667 -2.24 4.34 -38.97
CA LEU A 667 -3.64 4.15 -38.63
C LEU A 667 -4.12 3.01 -39.53
N LEU A 668 -4.11 1.77 -39.02
CA LEU A 668 -4.84 0.66 -39.63
C LEU A 668 -6.23 1.21 -40.00
N SER A 669 -6.50 1.12 -41.30
CA SER A 669 -7.68 1.54 -42.04
C SER A 669 -8.77 2.22 -41.24
N LYS A 670 -9.23 3.38 -41.73
CA LYS A 670 -10.65 3.76 -41.62
C LYS A 670 -11.51 2.50 -41.55
N ASP A 671 -12.13 2.30 -40.40
CA ASP A 671 -13.07 1.22 -40.05
C ASP A 671 -13.71 0.60 -41.30
N THR A 672 -13.64 -0.73 -41.45
CA THR A 672 -14.30 -1.46 -42.55
C THR A 672 -15.74 -1.00 -42.74
N LEU A 673 -16.42 -0.61 -41.66
CA LEU A 673 -17.76 -0.03 -41.67
C LEU A 673 -17.85 1.33 -42.38
N ASN A 674 -16.86 2.21 -42.20
CA ASN A 674 -16.78 3.49 -42.90
C ASN A 674 -16.46 3.30 -44.39
N LYS A 675 -15.61 2.32 -44.74
CA LYS A 675 -15.39 1.96 -46.15
C LYS A 675 -16.68 1.43 -46.80
N TRP A 676 -17.41 0.54 -46.12
CA TRP A 676 -18.71 0.04 -46.57
C TRP A 676 -19.71 1.17 -46.76
N LEU A 677 -19.78 2.09 -45.80
CA LEU A 677 -20.66 3.24 -45.86
C LEU A 677 -20.27 4.22 -46.99
N ASP A 678 -18.97 4.43 -47.22
CA ASP A 678 -18.45 5.28 -48.28
C ASP A 678 -18.70 4.66 -49.67
N GLU A 679 -18.55 3.35 -49.85
CA GLU A 679 -18.93 2.66 -51.09
C GLU A 679 -20.44 2.71 -51.33
N TYR A 680 -21.24 2.39 -50.31
CA TYR A 680 -22.69 2.48 -50.38
C TYR A 680 -23.14 3.89 -50.78
N LYS A 681 -22.56 4.94 -50.19
CA LYS A 681 -22.84 6.34 -50.52
C LYS A 681 -22.32 6.73 -51.91
N ARG A 682 -21.09 6.32 -52.27
CA ARG A 682 -20.43 6.64 -53.54
C ARG A 682 -21.25 6.15 -54.72
N TYR A 683 -21.87 4.99 -54.60
CA TYR A 683 -22.68 4.43 -55.67
C TYR A 683 -24.20 4.46 -55.41
N GLY A 684 -24.65 5.22 -54.39
CA GLY A 684 -26.07 5.41 -54.10
C GLY A 684 -26.84 4.11 -53.78
N GLY A 685 -26.19 3.12 -53.17
CA GLY A 685 -26.76 1.80 -52.88
C GLY A 685 -26.73 0.82 -54.05
N ILE A 686 -26.01 1.12 -55.14
CA ILE A 686 -25.94 0.29 -56.36
C ILE A 686 -24.46 0.06 -56.71
N PRO A 687 -23.89 -1.15 -56.64
CA PRO A 687 -22.44 -1.34 -56.75
C PRO A 687 -21.88 -1.04 -58.15
N HIS A 688 -20.55 -0.94 -58.24
CA HIS A 688 -19.80 -0.74 -59.48
C HIS A 688 -20.16 -1.83 -60.49
N TYR A 689 -20.92 -1.47 -61.53
CA TYR A 689 -21.36 -2.42 -62.55
C TYR A 689 -20.19 -2.97 -63.35
N ASP A 690 -20.02 -4.29 -63.34
CA ASP A 690 -19.50 -4.97 -64.51
C ASP A 690 -20.58 -4.99 -65.62
N ALA A 691 -20.24 -5.48 -66.81
CA ALA A 691 -21.17 -5.51 -67.94
C ALA A 691 -22.43 -6.38 -67.71
N GLY A 692 -22.47 -7.17 -66.62
CA GLY A 692 -23.57 -8.05 -66.23
C GLY A 692 -24.49 -7.48 -65.16
N GLY A 693 -24.20 -6.30 -64.63
CA GLY A 693 -25.09 -5.68 -63.64
C GLY A 693 -24.83 -6.08 -62.19
N CYS A 694 -23.72 -6.76 -61.86
CA CYS A 694 -23.44 -7.28 -60.51
C CYS A 694 -22.12 -6.75 -59.94
N ASP A 695 -21.96 -6.73 -58.60
CA ASP A 695 -20.64 -6.55 -57.98
C ASP A 695 -19.89 -7.89 -58.01
N THR A 696 -18.84 -7.97 -58.81
CA THR A 696 -17.97 -9.16 -58.87
C THR A 696 -16.66 -8.96 -58.11
N THR A 697 -16.45 -7.78 -57.52
CA THR A 697 -15.14 -7.32 -57.05
C THR A 697 -15.03 -7.30 -55.53
N HIS A 698 -16.02 -6.76 -54.81
CA HIS A 698 -15.87 -6.52 -53.38
C HIS A 698 -16.88 -7.29 -52.52
N TRP A 699 -18.10 -7.55 -53.00
CA TRP A 699 -19.16 -8.18 -52.20
C TRP A 699 -19.58 -9.55 -52.73
N LYS A 700 -19.56 -10.59 -51.88
CA LYS A 700 -19.91 -11.97 -52.28
C LYS A 700 -20.74 -12.71 -51.23
N LEU A 701 -21.69 -13.53 -51.71
CA LEU A 701 -22.37 -14.55 -50.90
C LEU A 701 -21.56 -15.84 -50.94
N ASN A 702 -21.14 -16.29 -49.77
CA ASN A 702 -20.41 -17.53 -49.61
C ASN A 702 -21.28 -18.57 -48.89
N TYR A 703 -21.57 -19.68 -49.56
CA TYR A 703 -22.37 -20.76 -48.99
C TYR A 703 -21.52 -21.88 -48.36
N SER A 704 -20.24 -21.64 -48.06
CA SER A 704 -19.35 -22.64 -47.46
C SER A 704 -19.64 -22.87 -45.97
N GLY A 705 -20.75 -23.54 -45.66
CA GLY A 705 -21.01 -24.04 -44.32
C GLY A 705 -20.18 -25.29 -44.01
N ARG A 706 -18.88 -25.16 -43.66
CA ARG A 706 -18.14 -26.12 -42.81
C ARG A 706 -16.73 -25.64 -42.43
N GLU A 707 -16.36 -25.98 -41.20
CA GLU A 707 -15.08 -25.73 -40.52
C GLU A 707 -13.83 -25.82 -41.41
N ARG A 708 -12.92 -24.85 -41.25
CA ARG A 708 -11.60 -24.79 -41.89
C ARG A 708 -10.84 -26.11 -41.70
N GLY A 709 -10.67 -26.91 -42.76
CA GLY A 709 -9.79 -28.08 -42.65
C GLY A 709 -9.68 -29.06 -43.82
N LEU A 710 -10.56 -29.02 -44.83
CA LEU A 710 -10.48 -29.98 -45.95
C LEU A 710 -10.49 -29.27 -47.30
N SER A 711 -9.37 -29.43 -48.02
CA SER A 711 -9.15 -29.00 -49.40
C SER A 711 -10.19 -29.67 -50.32
N GLY A 712 -11.19 -28.92 -50.78
CA GLY A 712 -12.09 -29.34 -51.85
C GLY A 712 -13.55 -28.86 -51.79
N SER A 713 -13.90 -27.80 -51.06
CA SER A 713 -15.25 -27.22 -51.14
C SER A 713 -15.37 -26.27 -52.33
N ASN A 714 -16.34 -26.52 -53.21
CA ASN A 714 -16.74 -25.58 -54.25
C ASN A 714 -17.30 -24.31 -53.58
N THR A 715 -16.52 -23.23 -53.54
CA THR A 715 -17.03 -21.89 -53.26
C THR A 715 -17.96 -21.50 -54.40
N TYR A 716 -19.26 -21.46 -54.10
CA TYR A 716 -20.25 -20.90 -55.01
C TYR A 716 -20.37 -19.41 -54.71
N ASP A 717 -19.44 -18.64 -55.27
CA ASP A 717 -19.50 -17.19 -55.23
C ASP A 717 -20.60 -16.74 -56.20
N VAL A 718 -21.76 -16.34 -55.66
CA VAL A 718 -22.84 -15.80 -56.49
C VAL A 718 -22.69 -14.28 -56.53
N PRO A 719 -22.61 -13.67 -57.73
CA PRO A 719 -22.68 -12.21 -57.87
C PRO A 719 -24.08 -11.74 -57.49
N VAL A 720 -24.18 -10.66 -56.72
CA VAL A 720 -25.49 -10.17 -56.27
C VAL A 720 -25.54 -8.66 -56.17
N LEU A 721 -26.76 -8.12 -56.25
CA LEU A 721 -27.02 -6.68 -56.16
C LEU A 721 -27.02 -6.22 -54.70
N LEU A 722 -26.20 -5.22 -54.36
CA LEU A 722 -26.07 -4.71 -52.98
C LEU A 722 -27.41 -4.28 -52.34
N LYS A 723 -28.31 -3.70 -53.14
CA LYS A 723 -29.65 -3.28 -52.71
C LYS A 723 -30.56 -4.44 -52.25
N ASP A 724 -30.30 -5.65 -52.74
CA ASP A 724 -31.10 -6.83 -52.39
C ASP A 724 -30.62 -7.44 -51.06
N TYR A 725 -29.40 -7.09 -50.62
CA TYR A 725 -28.87 -7.44 -49.30
C TYR A 725 -29.43 -6.58 -48.19
N PHE A 726 -29.49 -5.27 -48.39
CA PHE A 726 -29.90 -4.33 -47.35
C PHE A 726 -31.31 -3.83 -47.61
N LYS A 727 -32.30 -4.58 -47.12
CA LYS A 727 -33.71 -4.19 -47.20
C LYS A 727 -34.15 -3.66 -45.85
N ASP A 728 -34.77 -2.47 -45.86
CA ASP A 728 -35.27 -1.81 -44.66
C ASP A 728 -34.22 -1.62 -43.54
N GLY A 729 -32.94 -1.47 -43.92
CA GLY A 729 -31.83 -1.25 -43.00
C GLY A 729 -31.23 -2.50 -42.36
N PHE A 730 -31.70 -3.70 -42.74
CA PHE A 730 -31.17 -4.97 -42.25
C PHE A 730 -30.51 -5.75 -43.39
N ALA A 731 -29.38 -6.41 -43.08
CA ALA A 731 -28.76 -7.36 -43.98
C ALA A 731 -29.61 -8.64 -44.03
N GLN A 732 -30.02 -9.06 -45.22
CA GLN A 732 -30.81 -10.24 -45.48
C GLN A 732 -30.33 -10.94 -46.76
N ILE A 733 -30.78 -12.19 -46.93
CA ILE A 733 -30.51 -12.94 -48.15
C ILE A 733 -31.29 -12.31 -49.32
N PRO A 734 -30.64 -12.01 -50.45
CA PRO A 734 -31.31 -11.53 -51.65
C PRO A 734 -32.33 -12.53 -52.23
N ASP A 735 -33.59 -12.11 -52.36
CA ASP A 735 -34.68 -12.91 -52.96
C ASP A 735 -34.40 -13.29 -54.44
N SER A 736 -33.46 -12.59 -55.08
CA SER A 736 -33.06 -12.74 -56.48
C SER A 736 -32.08 -13.90 -56.72
N VAL A 737 -31.56 -14.55 -55.68
CA VAL A 737 -30.57 -15.63 -55.80
C VAL A 737 -31.22 -17.00 -55.65
N GLN A 738 -30.98 -17.88 -56.63
CA GLN A 738 -31.41 -19.27 -56.57
C GLN A 738 -30.46 -20.04 -55.64
N HIS A 739 -30.89 -20.32 -54.40
CA HIS A 739 -30.06 -21.02 -53.41
C HIS A 739 -29.80 -22.48 -53.80
N PRO A 740 -28.58 -22.99 -53.58
CA PRO A 740 -28.32 -24.41 -53.73
C PRO A 740 -29.21 -25.24 -52.79
N PRO A 741 -29.79 -26.36 -53.26
CA PRO A 741 -30.62 -27.21 -52.40
C PRO A 741 -29.79 -27.77 -51.23
N ASN A 742 -30.33 -27.64 -50.01
CA ASN A 742 -29.75 -28.11 -48.73
C ASN A 742 -28.67 -27.22 -48.08
N MET A 743 -28.57 -25.93 -48.42
CA MET A 743 -27.74 -24.97 -47.69
C MET A 743 -28.59 -24.09 -46.78
N ASN A 744 -28.35 -24.19 -45.47
CA ASN A 744 -29.05 -23.49 -44.40
C ASN A 744 -28.14 -22.51 -43.62
N HIS A 745 -26.95 -22.25 -44.15
CA HIS A 745 -26.00 -21.26 -43.65
C HIS A 745 -25.29 -20.58 -44.82
N PHE A 746 -25.02 -19.28 -44.68
CA PHE A 746 -24.30 -18.46 -45.64
C PHE A 746 -23.51 -17.40 -44.88
N ASP A 747 -22.37 -17.02 -45.44
CA ASP A 747 -21.52 -15.93 -44.98
C ASP A 747 -21.56 -14.76 -45.99
N LEU A 748 -21.46 -13.54 -45.46
CA LEU A 748 -21.35 -12.32 -46.25
C LEU A 748 -19.88 -11.87 -46.22
N ASP A 749 -19.18 -12.11 -47.32
CA ASP A 749 -17.75 -11.81 -47.42
C ASP A 749 -17.54 -10.48 -48.18
N TYR A 750 -16.76 -9.58 -47.57
CA TYR A 750 -16.25 -8.37 -48.22
C TYR A 750 -14.76 -8.54 -48.52
N TYR A 751 -14.40 -8.55 -49.80
CA TYR A 751 -13.03 -8.70 -50.27
C TYR A 751 -12.46 -7.32 -50.64
N ASP A 752 -11.56 -6.80 -49.82
CA ASP A 752 -10.71 -5.67 -50.20
C ASP A 752 -9.44 -6.27 -50.84
N SER A 753 -9.29 -6.17 -52.17
CA SER A 753 -8.06 -6.60 -52.83
C SER A 753 -6.97 -5.54 -52.59
N ILE A 754 -6.37 -5.55 -51.39
CA ILE A 754 -5.14 -4.83 -51.06
C ILE A 754 -4.09 -5.84 -50.62
#